data_AF-A0A4Y7M5C8-F1
#
_entry.id   AF-A0A4Y7M5C8-F1
#
_cell.length_a   1.000
_cell.length_b   1.000
_cell.length_c   1.000
_cell.angle_alpha   90.00
_cell.angle_beta   90.00
_cell.angle_gamma   90.00
#
_symmetry.space_group_name_H-M   'P 1'
#
loop_
_entity.id
_entity.type
_entity.pdbx_description
1 polymer ?
#
loop_
_entity_poly.entity_id
_entity_poly.type
_entity_poly.pdbx_seq_one_letter_code
_entity_poly.pdbx_strand_id
1 'polypeptide(L)'
;MNLLPKSSSEFSQQDYWDKFFKTRGKKAFEWYGTYQQLYSILHKYINPRDNILVGGCGNSALSADLYNAGFTSMTNVDISETVIGQMTKQYEKSHPLMKFVAMDLLQMTFEADTFSCFLDKGTLDALMSDTNQESLERAEKMFKEIDRVLKIGGRYICISLLQEHILHCLISYFKNLGWMIRVCRCEEAERQEDPTDLKQNKQSGSSRFPFPVFAVVCTKFKKMERMTPLLEFCPDEKSTERLSSVEQLKERVRSIQHFATLCHQMSHDETASRDVFIELMDPKSLKDTPKYILFIVDRQCKSNQKFAAFVVPQGRETDWLFASAEGRRQLADSAKFQRLIVVHLGRDHKFDTLDSVQTELAGIVSSLQPQGLPPNTQIPFLSLGAQVNQRKEIHRAASDSTGEYVIEEVEEEDDGKPVILRRLIFLSNPNVIQSEARLKNGKVDLKYLACQHHLVMVEELREYLGIQNTGPKSILVIGLGGGALCTYLHRVYPQFKIDGVEIDPTMVELAKQYFGFKPNENLRPHIADGLSFVQQLAASESSDRYGCIMLDVDCKDRSLGISCPPPSFLDPSFIESVKQCLSPYGFLLMNLVCRDEVRRKAIMEMLHESFAIVQGRKIKGEVNEIIRCHPQALTASSKAKDSAKKSSKN
;
A
#
# COMPACT_ATOMS: atom_id res chain seq x y z
N MET A 1 38.45 15.98 14.57
CA MET A 1 37.63 17.16 14.22
C MET A 1 36.65 16.74 13.14
N ASN A 2 35.37 17.08 13.30
CA ASN A 2 34.35 16.76 12.30
C ASN A 2 34.55 17.69 11.10
N LEU A 3 35.11 17.17 10.00
CA LEU A 3 35.52 17.95 8.82
C LEU A 3 34.37 18.20 7.84
N LEU A 4 33.24 17.53 8.02
CA LEU A 4 32.07 17.64 7.16
C LEU A 4 31.34 18.99 7.34
N PRO A 5 30.70 19.50 6.28
CA PRO A 5 29.99 20.78 6.34
C PRO A 5 28.84 20.68 7.36
N LYS A 6 28.65 21.74 8.14
CA LYS A 6 27.62 21.77 9.19
C LYS A 6 26.29 22.35 8.70
N SER A 7 26.29 22.97 7.53
CA SER A 7 25.11 23.53 6.87
C SER A 7 25.20 23.43 5.34
N SER A 8 24.06 23.54 4.68
CA SER A 8 23.96 23.64 3.22
C SER A 8 24.72 24.86 2.67
N SER A 9 24.69 25.98 3.39
CA SER A 9 25.41 27.19 3.02
C SER A 9 26.92 26.95 2.96
N GLU A 10 27.52 26.30 3.96
CA GLU A 10 28.96 25.98 3.99
C GLU A 10 29.38 25.09 2.81
N PHE A 11 28.55 24.11 2.44
CA PHE A 11 28.84 23.16 1.35
C PHE A 11 29.01 23.84 -0.03
N SER A 12 28.38 25.01 -0.20
CA SER A 12 28.37 25.76 -1.48
C SER A 12 29.51 26.77 -1.64
N GLN A 13 30.36 26.97 -0.62
CA GLN A 13 31.34 28.06 -0.58
C GLN A 13 32.77 27.59 -0.90
N GLN A 14 33.47 28.32 -1.76
CA GLN A 14 34.87 28.06 -2.11
C GLN A 14 35.79 28.07 -0.88
N ASP A 15 35.64 29.07 0.00
CA ASP A 15 36.45 29.22 1.21
C ASP A 15 36.35 28.01 2.16
N TYR A 16 35.19 27.37 2.21
CA TYR A 16 35.00 26.15 2.99
C TYR A 16 35.84 25.00 2.42
N TRP A 17 35.80 24.80 1.11
CA TRP A 17 36.55 23.75 0.42
C TRP A 17 38.07 23.97 0.51
N ASP A 18 38.54 25.21 0.35
CA ASP A 18 39.96 25.53 0.55
C ASP A 18 40.44 25.17 1.96
N LYS A 19 39.64 25.47 3.00
CA LYS A 19 39.94 25.09 4.38
C LYS A 19 39.87 23.58 4.59
N PHE A 20 38.86 22.92 4.01
CA PHE A 20 38.70 21.46 4.06
C PHE A 20 39.92 20.74 3.49
N PHE A 21 40.37 21.11 2.29
CA PHE A 21 41.51 20.48 1.63
C PHE A 21 42.85 20.81 2.31
N LYS A 22 43.02 22.03 2.86
CA LYS A 22 44.19 22.36 3.70
C LYS A 22 44.26 21.49 4.95
N THR A 23 43.13 21.25 5.61
CA THR A 23 43.07 20.52 6.88
C THR A 23 43.19 19.00 6.69
N ARG A 24 42.63 18.46 5.61
CA ARG A 24 42.63 17.02 5.31
C ARG A 24 43.97 16.51 4.76
N GLY A 25 44.70 17.35 4.02
CA GLY A 25 45.97 16.98 3.39
C GLY A 25 45.80 15.92 2.28
N LYS A 26 46.75 14.99 2.17
CA LYS A 26 46.87 14.08 1.00
C LYS A 26 45.88 12.90 0.97
N LYS A 27 45.04 12.71 1.99
CA LYS A 27 44.10 11.58 2.03
C LYS A 27 42.87 11.88 1.17
N ALA A 28 42.65 11.09 0.14
CA ALA A 28 41.48 11.20 -0.74
C ALA A 28 40.16 11.18 0.03
N PHE A 29 39.15 11.83 -0.53
CA PHE A 29 37.78 11.76 -0.06
C PHE A 29 36.85 11.42 -1.21
N GLU A 30 35.96 10.46 -0.99
CA GLU A 30 35.02 10.00 -2.01
C GLU A 30 33.60 10.33 -1.59
N TRP A 31 32.98 11.25 -2.34
CA TRP A 31 31.54 11.44 -2.32
C TRP A 31 30.86 10.41 -3.23
N TYR A 32 29.74 9.85 -2.78
CA TYR A 32 28.84 8.98 -3.58
C TYR A 32 29.51 7.76 -4.22
N GLY A 33 30.54 7.22 -3.55
CA GLY A 33 31.21 5.98 -3.92
C GLY A 33 32.58 6.16 -4.59
N THR A 34 33.38 5.11 -4.50
CA THR A 34 34.69 4.97 -5.15
C THR A 34 34.55 4.58 -6.62
N TYR A 35 35.66 4.60 -7.37
CA TYR A 35 35.70 4.06 -8.72
C TYR A 35 35.24 2.59 -8.78
N GLN A 36 35.64 1.75 -7.83
CA GLN A 36 35.28 0.32 -7.83
C GLN A 36 33.76 0.12 -7.68
N GLN A 37 33.10 0.98 -6.91
CA GLN A 37 31.65 0.94 -6.71
C GLN A 37 30.88 1.52 -7.90
N LEU A 38 31.50 2.41 -8.68
CA LEU A 38 30.85 3.04 -9.84
C LEU A 38 31.30 2.45 -11.19
N TYR A 39 32.24 1.51 -11.16
CA TYR A 39 32.94 0.97 -12.34
C TYR A 39 31.98 0.50 -13.43
N SER A 40 30.93 -0.25 -13.08
CA SER A 40 30.00 -0.84 -14.04
C SER A 40 29.28 0.22 -14.86
N ILE A 41 28.79 1.27 -14.20
CA ILE A 41 28.11 2.39 -14.84
C ILE A 41 29.12 3.24 -15.62
N LEU A 42 30.28 3.56 -15.04
CA LEU A 42 31.29 4.38 -15.70
C LEU A 42 31.79 3.72 -16.99
N HIS A 43 32.09 2.42 -16.98
CA HIS A 43 32.54 1.68 -18.16
C HIS A 43 31.44 1.49 -19.20
N LYS A 44 30.17 1.50 -18.79
CA LYS A 44 29.02 1.47 -19.72
C LYS A 44 28.87 2.79 -20.47
N TYR A 45 29.24 3.91 -19.85
CA TYR A 45 28.98 5.26 -20.37
C TYR A 45 30.21 6.13 -20.63
N ILE A 46 31.41 5.60 -20.49
CA ILE A 46 32.67 6.26 -20.83
C ILE A 46 33.49 5.29 -21.67
N ASN A 47 34.03 5.78 -22.79
CA ASN A 47 34.92 5.02 -23.67
C ASN A 47 36.38 5.46 -23.44
N PRO A 48 37.38 4.58 -23.58
CA PRO A 48 38.80 4.95 -23.44
C PRO A 48 39.27 6.06 -24.40
N ARG A 49 38.55 6.27 -25.52
CA ARG A 49 38.81 7.33 -26.51
C ARG A 49 38.07 8.63 -26.22
N ASP A 50 37.25 8.67 -25.17
CA ASP A 50 36.54 9.89 -24.82
C ASP A 50 37.50 10.97 -24.36
N ASN A 51 37.22 12.21 -24.73
CA ASN A 51 37.83 13.38 -24.13
C ASN A 51 36.96 13.78 -22.93
N ILE A 52 37.45 13.48 -21.73
CA ILE A 52 36.68 13.53 -20.49
C ILE A 52 36.97 14.84 -19.75
N LEU A 53 35.92 15.54 -19.37
CA LEU A 53 35.96 16.66 -18.43
C LEU A 53 35.38 16.21 -17.09
N VAL A 54 36.16 16.26 -16.02
CA VAL A 54 35.70 15.98 -14.65
C VAL A 54 35.49 17.31 -13.94
N GLY A 55 34.24 17.66 -13.66
CA GLY A 55 33.86 18.88 -12.95
C GLY A 55 33.85 18.69 -11.43
N GLY A 56 34.41 19.64 -10.69
CA GLY A 56 34.52 19.63 -9.23
C GLY A 56 35.31 18.42 -8.74
N CYS A 57 36.49 18.20 -9.30
CA CYS A 57 37.25 16.97 -9.07
C CYS A 57 37.68 16.79 -7.61
N GLY A 58 37.79 17.88 -6.84
CA GLY A 58 38.28 17.87 -5.47
C GLY A 58 39.59 17.09 -5.33
N ASN A 59 39.70 16.32 -4.25
CA ASN A 59 40.82 15.42 -4.01
C ASN A 59 40.45 13.93 -4.21
N SER A 60 39.44 13.65 -5.04
CA SER A 60 38.99 12.28 -5.34
C SER A 60 40.05 11.52 -6.12
N ALA A 61 40.19 10.22 -5.84
CA ALA A 61 41.02 9.28 -6.59
C ALA A 61 40.35 8.83 -7.90
N LEU A 62 39.07 9.15 -8.13
CA LEU A 62 38.29 8.66 -9.27
C LEU A 62 38.99 8.90 -10.62
N SER A 63 39.53 10.10 -10.84
CA SER A 63 40.22 10.43 -12.09
C SER A 63 41.52 9.64 -12.29
N ALA A 64 42.25 9.37 -11.20
CA ALA A 64 43.45 8.54 -11.25
C ALA A 64 43.09 7.07 -11.52
N ASP A 65 42.05 6.56 -10.89
CA ASP A 65 41.58 5.18 -11.11
C ASP A 65 41.05 4.97 -12.53
N LEU A 66 40.31 5.94 -13.08
CA LEU A 66 39.92 5.94 -14.49
C LEU A 66 41.15 5.95 -15.41
N TYR A 67 42.13 6.79 -15.13
CA TYR A 67 43.37 6.80 -15.92
C TYR A 67 44.08 5.45 -15.90
N ASN A 68 44.19 4.81 -14.72
CA ASN A 68 44.78 3.48 -14.56
C ASN A 68 43.99 2.40 -15.31
N ALA A 69 42.68 2.58 -15.49
CA ALA A 69 41.83 1.73 -16.30
C ALA A 69 41.91 2.00 -17.82
N GLY A 70 42.75 2.96 -18.26
CA GLY A 70 43.03 3.25 -19.67
C GLY A 70 42.35 4.51 -20.22
N PHE A 71 41.62 5.27 -19.40
CA PHE A 71 40.98 6.52 -19.80
C PHE A 71 41.95 7.69 -19.66
N THR A 72 42.82 7.90 -20.65
CA THR A 72 43.99 8.80 -20.49
C THR A 72 43.77 10.23 -20.95
N SER A 73 42.73 10.52 -21.74
CA SER A 73 42.41 11.89 -22.23
C SER A 73 41.44 12.59 -21.28
N MET A 74 41.96 13.22 -20.23
CA MET A 74 41.11 13.75 -19.16
C MET A 74 41.59 15.10 -18.62
N THR A 75 40.64 16.03 -18.46
CA THR A 75 40.83 17.33 -17.82
C THR A 75 39.98 17.41 -16.57
N ASN A 76 40.58 17.75 -15.43
CA ASN A 76 39.94 17.84 -14.13
C ASN A 76 39.87 19.30 -13.72
N VAL A 77 38.69 19.74 -13.32
CA VAL A 77 38.42 21.14 -12.98
C VAL A 77 37.88 21.23 -11.57
N ASP A 78 38.36 22.23 -10.83
CA ASP A 78 37.82 22.62 -9.53
C ASP A 78 37.98 24.13 -9.34
N ILE A 79 37.13 24.75 -8.54
CA ILE A 79 37.23 26.18 -8.22
C ILE A 79 38.38 26.45 -7.22
N SER A 80 38.78 25.44 -6.43
CA SER A 80 39.86 25.54 -5.46
C SER A 80 41.24 25.40 -6.11
N GLU A 81 41.98 26.51 -6.20
CA GLU A 81 43.40 26.49 -6.60
C GLU A 81 44.24 25.60 -5.67
N THR A 82 43.87 25.53 -4.39
CA THR A 82 44.54 24.70 -3.39
C THR A 82 44.52 23.23 -3.80
N VAL A 83 43.33 22.69 -4.11
CA VAL A 83 43.20 21.26 -4.43
C VAL A 83 43.83 20.95 -5.78
N ILE A 84 43.70 21.84 -6.75
CA ILE A 84 44.34 21.70 -8.07
C ILE A 84 45.86 21.65 -7.94
N GLY A 85 46.47 22.52 -7.14
CA GLY A 85 47.91 22.48 -6.87
C GLY A 85 48.36 21.18 -6.19
N GLN A 86 47.56 20.68 -5.23
CA GLN A 86 47.84 19.41 -4.55
C GLN A 86 47.76 18.22 -5.51
N MET A 87 46.69 18.14 -6.31
CA MET A 87 46.43 17.02 -7.22
C MET A 87 47.42 17.01 -8.39
N THR A 88 47.76 18.18 -8.93
CA THR A 88 48.81 18.32 -9.96
C THR A 88 50.12 17.73 -9.46
N LYS A 89 50.60 18.18 -8.28
CA LYS A 89 51.85 17.69 -7.69
C LYS A 89 51.81 16.20 -7.36
N GLN A 90 50.65 15.67 -6.99
CA GLN A 90 50.47 14.26 -6.68
C GLN A 90 50.58 13.36 -7.92
N TYR A 91 50.08 13.81 -9.07
CA TYR A 91 49.92 12.97 -10.25
C TYR A 91 50.81 13.36 -11.45
N GLU A 92 51.53 14.49 -11.41
CA GLU A 92 52.37 14.99 -12.53
C GLU A 92 53.35 13.94 -13.07
N LYS A 93 53.90 13.07 -12.21
CA LYS A 93 54.87 12.04 -12.61
C LYS A 93 54.23 10.72 -13.03
N SER A 94 53.15 10.32 -12.37
CA SER A 94 52.53 9.00 -12.53
C SER A 94 51.45 8.97 -13.60
N HIS A 95 50.78 10.11 -13.85
CA HIS A 95 49.66 10.23 -14.77
C HIS A 95 49.82 11.47 -15.67
N PRO A 96 50.89 11.55 -16.48
CA PRO A 96 51.32 12.79 -17.13
C PRO A 96 50.34 13.35 -18.17
N LEU A 97 49.35 12.57 -18.62
CA LEU A 97 48.31 13.04 -19.55
C LEU A 97 47.07 13.60 -18.84
N MET A 98 47.00 13.47 -17.52
CA MET A 98 45.90 14.00 -16.72
C MET A 98 46.14 15.49 -16.43
N LYS A 99 45.20 16.34 -16.85
CA LYS A 99 45.29 17.79 -16.63
C LYS A 99 44.45 18.20 -15.43
N PHE A 100 44.95 19.13 -14.63
CA PHE A 100 44.22 19.75 -13.52
C PHE A 100 44.21 21.27 -13.74
N VAL A 101 43.03 21.87 -13.70
CA VAL A 101 42.83 23.29 -14.03
C VAL A 101 41.93 23.93 -12.99
N ALA A 102 42.39 25.03 -12.37
CA ALA A 102 41.56 25.84 -11.50
C ALA A 102 40.64 26.71 -12.37
N MET A 103 39.33 26.48 -12.28
CA MET A 103 38.34 27.17 -13.12
C MET A 103 36.95 27.09 -12.51
N ASP A 104 36.16 28.14 -12.69
CA ASP A 104 34.74 28.14 -12.35
C ASP A 104 33.93 27.41 -13.44
N LEU A 105 33.21 26.36 -13.05
CA LEU A 105 32.34 25.58 -13.96
C LEU A 105 31.14 26.37 -14.46
N LEU A 106 30.78 27.48 -13.81
CA LEU A 106 29.72 28.38 -14.25
C LEU A 106 30.15 29.26 -15.43
N GLN A 107 31.46 29.33 -15.72
CA GLN A 107 32.06 30.12 -16.78
C GLN A 107 33.36 29.48 -17.27
N MET A 108 33.26 28.40 -18.04
CA MET A 108 34.42 27.67 -18.52
C MET A 108 35.10 28.37 -19.71
N THR A 109 36.42 28.35 -19.76
CA THR A 109 37.20 28.96 -20.87
C THR A 109 37.53 27.98 -21.99
N PHE A 110 37.02 26.76 -21.94
CA PHE A 110 37.20 25.76 -23.01
C PHE A 110 36.39 26.13 -24.26
N GLU A 111 36.86 25.69 -25.42
CA GLU A 111 36.14 25.83 -26.69
C GLU A 111 34.86 24.99 -26.71
N ALA A 112 33.88 25.42 -27.51
CA ALA A 112 32.65 24.66 -27.71
C ALA A 112 32.93 23.29 -28.36
N ASP A 113 32.07 22.29 -28.09
CA ASP A 113 32.14 20.94 -28.67
C ASP A 113 33.50 20.20 -28.48
N THR A 114 34.26 20.56 -27.43
CA THR A 114 35.59 19.99 -27.14
C THR A 114 35.52 18.59 -26.53
N PHE A 115 34.57 18.35 -25.62
CA PHE A 115 34.52 17.15 -24.79
C PHE A 115 33.45 16.17 -25.28
N SER A 116 33.66 14.88 -25.00
CA SER A 116 32.70 13.81 -25.31
C SER A 116 32.08 13.17 -24.08
N CYS A 117 32.63 13.45 -22.91
CA CYS A 117 32.07 13.07 -21.63
C CYS A 117 32.32 14.20 -20.62
N PHE A 118 31.27 14.59 -19.91
CA PHE A 118 31.36 15.44 -18.73
C PHE A 118 30.96 14.58 -17.53
N LEU A 119 31.87 14.39 -16.58
CA LEU A 119 31.65 13.62 -15.36
C LEU A 119 31.56 14.57 -14.18
N ASP A 120 30.45 14.49 -13.47
CA ASP A 120 30.16 15.25 -12.26
C ASP A 120 29.83 14.27 -11.14
N LYS A 121 30.53 14.40 -10.01
CA LYS A 121 30.29 13.59 -8.81
C LYS A 121 30.07 14.49 -7.61
N GLY A 122 28.82 14.86 -7.39
CA GLY A 122 28.37 15.69 -6.29
C GLY A 122 28.66 17.18 -6.38
N THR A 123 29.14 17.67 -7.53
CA THR A 123 29.31 19.11 -7.75
C THR A 123 27.96 19.80 -7.91
N LEU A 124 27.04 19.18 -8.65
CA LEU A 124 25.67 19.69 -8.75
C LEU A 124 24.98 19.72 -7.38
N ASP A 125 25.14 18.68 -6.56
CA ASP A 125 24.63 18.65 -5.18
C ASP A 125 25.21 19.79 -4.33
N ALA A 126 26.48 20.16 -4.54
CA ALA A 126 27.12 21.28 -3.85
C ALA A 126 26.59 22.65 -4.29
N LEU A 127 26.33 22.82 -5.59
CA LEU A 127 25.73 24.04 -6.14
C LEU A 127 24.25 24.18 -5.75
N MET A 128 23.54 23.06 -5.60
CA MET A 128 22.12 22.97 -5.24
C MET A 128 21.92 22.46 -3.82
N SER A 129 22.71 22.96 -2.86
CA SER A 129 22.59 22.54 -1.46
C SER A 129 21.30 23.01 -0.78
N ASP A 130 20.55 23.91 -1.42
CA ASP A 130 19.24 24.41 -1.02
C ASP A 130 18.27 24.53 -2.23
N THR A 131 17.04 24.95 -1.96
CA THR A 131 15.99 25.15 -2.98
C THR A 131 15.83 26.61 -3.40
N ASN A 132 16.83 27.46 -3.13
CA ASN A 132 16.72 28.89 -3.41
C ASN A 132 16.93 29.19 -4.90
N GLN A 133 16.35 30.30 -5.36
CA GLN A 133 16.42 30.73 -6.76
C GLN A 133 17.87 30.93 -7.25
N GLU A 134 18.76 31.44 -6.39
CA GLU A 134 20.18 31.62 -6.73
C GLU A 134 20.89 30.29 -7.03
N SER A 135 20.60 29.24 -6.25
CA SER A 135 21.14 27.89 -6.49
C SER A 135 20.65 27.31 -7.81
N LEU A 136 19.38 27.54 -8.15
CA LEU A 136 18.82 27.17 -9.44
C LEU A 136 19.52 27.90 -10.60
N GLU A 137 19.73 29.21 -10.48
CA GLU A 137 20.42 30.01 -11.50
C GLU A 137 21.88 29.59 -11.70
N ARG A 138 22.59 29.23 -10.63
CA ARG A 138 23.94 28.67 -10.70
C ARG A 138 23.95 27.32 -11.40
N ALA A 139 23.03 26.41 -11.06
CA ALA A 139 22.91 25.12 -11.75
C ALA A 139 22.63 25.30 -13.26
N GLU A 140 21.73 26.22 -13.63
CA GLU A 140 21.45 26.51 -15.03
C GLU A 140 22.65 27.09 -15.78
N LYS A 141 23.49 27.92 -15.13
CA LYS A 141 24.76 28.39 -15.72
C LYS A 141 25.72 27.24 -15.98
N MET A 142 25.88 26.32 -15.01
CA MET A 142 26.67 25.11 -15.20
C MET A 142 26.13 24.27 -16.36
N PHE A 143 24.81 24.08 -16.46
CA PHE A 143 24.21 23.30 -17.53
C PHE A 143 24.36 23.94 -18.91
N LYS A 144 24.33 25.27 -19.01
CA LYS A 144 24.64 26.00 -20.26
C LYS A 144 26.08 25.75 -20.71
N GLU A 145 27.02 25.78 -19.77
CA GLU A 145 28.41 25.52 -20.07
C GLU A 145 28.64 24.04 -20.45
N ILE A 146 27.98 23.10 -19.77
CA ILE A 146 27.98 21.67 -20.13
C ILE A 146 27.44 21.46 -21.56
N ASP A 147 26.30 22.07 -21.90
CA ASP A 147 25.76 22.00 -23.26
C ASP A 147 26.75 22.58 -24.28
N ARG A 148 27.38 23.72 -23.98
CA ARG A 148 28.33 24.38 -24.89
C ARG A 148 29.58 23.53 -25.16
N VAL A 149 30.21 22.98 -24.12
CA VAL A 149 31.50 22.28 -24.26
C VAL A 149 31.37 20.83 -24.73
N LEU A 150 30.19 20.21 -24.58
CA LEU A 150 29.95 18.85 -25.05
C LEU A 150 29.61 18.82 -26.52
N LYS A 151 30.29 17.96 -27.28
CA LYS A 151 29.94 17.68 -28.67
C LYS A 151 28.60 16.93 -28.81
N ILE A 152 27.99 16.97 -29.99
CA ILE A 152 26.83 16.10 -30.30
C ILE A 152 27.22 14.63 -30.12
N GLY A 153 26.37 13.87 -29.42
CA GLY A 153 26.63 12.50 -28.97
C GLY A 153 27.44 12.41 -27.68
N GLY A 154 27.91 13.54 -27.15
CA GLY A 154 28.55 13.62 -25.83
C GLY A 154 27.57 13.32 -24.70
N ARG A 155 28.11 12.85 -23.57
CA ARG A 155 27.32 12.49 -22.38
C ARG A 155 27.68 13.35 -21.18
N TYR A 156 26.69 13.87 -20.49
CA TYR A 156 26.82 14.36 -19.12
C TYR A 156 26.42 13.24 -18.17
N ILE A 157 27.31 12.86 -17.27
CA ILE A 157 27.12 11.82 -16.25
C ILE A 157 27.20 12.49 -14.89
N CYS A 158 26.08 12.59 -14.19
CA CYS A 158 25.97 13.18 -12.86
C CYS A 158 25.72 12.08 -11.82
N ILE A 159 26.66 11.89 -10.89
CA ILE A 159 26.53 11.01 -9.74
C ILE A 159 26.05 11.85 -8.55
N SER A 160 24.86 11.53 -8.02
CA SER A 160 24.14 12.37 -7.06
C SER A 160 23.26 11.54 -6.12
N LEU A 161 22.88 12.10 -4.97
CA LEU A 161 21.74 11.56 -4.19
C LEU A 161 20.39 11.88 -4.82
N LEU A 162 20.41 12.77 -5.82
CA LEU A 162 19.31 13.12 -6.71
C LEU A 162 18.06 13.54 -5.94
N GLN A 163 18.24 14.40 -4.94
CA GLN A 163 17.14 14.99 -4.15
C GLN A 163 16.09 15.64 -5.06
N GLU A 164 14.85 15.75 -4.61
CA GLU A 164 13.69 16.15 -5.43
C GLU A 164 13.94 17.43 -6.26
N HIS A 165 14.56 18.47 -5.69
CA HIS A 165 14.86 19.71 -6.41
C HIS A 165 15.96 19.56 -7.46
N ILE A 166 17.00 18.76 -7.18
CA ILE A 166 18.07 18.42 -8.12
C ILE A 166 17.51 17.60 -9.29
N LEU A 167 16.73 16.56 -8.97
CA LEU A 167 16.00 15.74 -9.93
C LEU A 167 15.10 16.59 -10.82
N HIS A 168 14.32 17.49 -10.22
CA HIS A 168 13.44 18.38 -10.96
C HIS A 168 14.23 19.28 -11.91
N CYS A 169 15.27 19.94 -11.42
CA CYS A 169 16.09 20.89 -12.17
C CYS A 169 16.79 20.21 -13.36
N LEU A 170 17.56 19.15 -13.09
CA LEU A 170 18.35 18.44 -14.10
C LEU A 170 17.45 17.86 -15.20
N ILE A 171 16.44 17.08 -14.81
CA ILE A 171 15.59 16.38 -15.80
C ILE A 171 14.82 17.39 -16.66
N SER A 172 14.28 18.45 -16.06
CA SER A 172 13.51 19.45 -16.80
C SER A 172 14.39 20.22 -17.79
N TYR A 173 15.60 20.61 -17.37
CA TYR A 173 16.53 21.34 -18.23
C TYR A 173 16.93 20.54 -19.47
N PHE A 174 17.45 19.32 -19.28
CA PHE A 174 17.95 18.51 -20.38
C PHE A 174 16.82 17.94 -21.26
N LYS A 175 15.63 17.70 -20.70
CA LYS A 175 14.43 17.36 -21.49
C LYS A 175 14.09 18.49 -22.46
N ASN A 176 14.11 19.74 -22.00
CA ASN A 176 13.80 20.91 -22.83
C ASN A 176 14.83 21.16 -23.96
N LEU A 177 16.07 20.73 -23.75
CA LEU A 177 17.10 20.69 -24.78
C LEU A 177 16.94 19.54 -25.78
N GLY A 178 16.09 18.55 -25.51
CA GLY A 178 15.87 17.40 -26.39
C GLY A 178 16.84 16.24 -26.15
N TRP A 179 17.55 16.22 -25.03
CA TRP A 179 18.56 15.20 -24.74
C TRP A 179 17.92 13.91 -24.24
N MET A 180 18.49 12.75 -24.61
CA MET A 180 18.11 11.49 -23.97
C MET A 180 18.52 11.52 -22.51
N ILE A 181 17.66 11.03 -21.62
CA ILE A 181 17.92 10.97 -20.19
C ILE A 181 17.74 9.55 -19.70
N ARG A 182 18.76 9.05 -19.02
CA ARG A 182 18.71 7.75 -18.35
C ARG A 182 19.14 7.92 -16.90
N VAL A 183 18.35 7.45 -15.96
CA VAL A 183 18.69 7.43 -14.53
C VAL A 183 19.00 6.01 -14.11
N CYS A 184 20.21 5.75 -13.62
CA CYS A 184 20.65 4.45 -13.15
C CYS A 184 20.86 4.49 -11.64
N ARG A 185 20.37 3.49 -10.91
CA ARG A 185 20.72 3.31 -9.50
C ARG A 185 22.10 2.67 -9.37
N CYS A 186 22.92 3.18 -8.45
CA CYS A 186 24.27 2.68 -8.16
C CYS A 186 24.25 1.87 -6.85
N GLU A 187 23.73 0.64 -6.88
CA GLU A 187 23.54 -0.16 -5.65
C GLU A 187 24.85 -0.47 -4.91
N GLU A 188 25.95 -0.62 -5.63
CA GLU A 188 27.29 -0.87 -5.10
C GLU A 188 27.81 0.31 -4.28
N ALA A 189 27.47 1.54 -4.69
CA ALA A 189 27.86 2.76 -3.98
C ALA A 189 27.09 2.93 -2.65
N GLU A 190 25.94 2.26 -2.49
CA GLU A 190 25.18 2.23 -1.23
C GLU A 190 25.82 1.31 -0.18
N ARG A 191 26.65 0.34 -0.61
CA ARG A 191 27.32 -0.62 0.27
C ARG A 191 28.64 -0.04 0.73
N GLN A 192 28.75 0.40 1.98
CA GLN A 192 30.05 0.82 2.52
C GLN A 192 30.94 -0.41 2.76
N GLU A 193 32.02 -0.51 2.00
CA GLU A 193 33.24 -1.19 2.42
C GLU A 193 34.29 -0.11 2.62
N ASP A 194 34.50 0.34 3.86
CA ASP A 194 35.68 1.16 4.17
C ASP A 194 36.82 0.22 4.62
N PRO A 195 37.89 0.02 3.83
CA PRO A 195 39.02 -0.80 4.24
C PRO A 195 39.79 -0.19 5.43
N THR A 196 39.56 1.10 5.75
CA THR A 196 40.31 1.80 6.79
C THR A 196 39.72 1.64 8.20
N ASP A 197 38.48 1.18 8.33
CA ASP A 197 37.82 0.92 9.63
C ASP A 197 38.09 -0.47 10.21
N LEU A 198 38.80 -1.34 9.48
CA LEU A 198 39.14 -2.70 9.92
C LEU A 198 40.00 -2.76 11.21
N LYS A 199 40.52 -1.64 11.71
CA LYS A 199 41.33 -1.60 12.94
C LYS A 199 40.70 -0.89 14.13
N GLN A 200 39.56 -0.20 14.01
CA GLN A 200 38.93 0.48 15.13
C GLN A 200 37.40 0.47 15.05
N ASN A 201 36.79 -0.72 15.23
CA ASN A 201 35.56 -0.93 16.02
C ASN A 201 34.97 -2.32 15.73
N LYS A 202 35.29 -3.30 16.57
CA LYS A 202 34.70 -4.66 16.54
C LYS A 202 33.22 -4.73 16.97
N GLN A 203 32.46 -3.62 16.93
CA GLN A 203 31.07 -3.56 17.40
C GLN A 203 30.10 -2.73 16.53
N SER A 204 30.53 -2.16 15.40
CA SER A 204 29.60 -1.49 14.49
C SER A 204 29.21 -2.44 13.36
N GLY A 205 27.94 -2.82 13.27
CA GLY A 205 27.39 -3.49 12.08
C GLY A 205 27.66 -2.65 10.83
N SER A 206 27.75 -3.29 9.66
CA SER A 206 27.97 -2.59 8.39
C SER A 206 26.91 -1.51 8.19
N SER A 207 27.26 -0.24 8.36
CA SER A 207 26.33 0.86 8.11
C SER A 207 26.22 1.05 6.61
N ARG A 208 25.16 0.49 6.00
CA ARG A 208 24.75 0.83 4.64
C ARG A 208 24.66 2.35 4.54
N PHE A 209 25.23 2.95 3.49
CA PHE A 209 25.03 4.38 3.25
C PHE A 209 23.53 4.60 3.06
N PRO A 210 22.88 5.44 3.88
CA PRO A 210 21.43 5.37 4.07
C PRO A 210 20.62 5.88 2.86
N PHE A 211 21.27 6.56 1.92
CA PHE A 211 20.61 7.18 0.79
C PHE A 211 21.01 6.53 -0.53
N PRO A 212 20.04 6.26 -1.41
CA PRO A 212 20.34 5.69 -2.72
C PRO A 212 21.16 6.68 -3.55
N VAL A 213 22.14 6.14 -4.26
CA VAL A 213 23.00 6.90 -5.18
C VAL A 213 22.53 6.65 -6.59
N PHE A 214 22.45 7.70 -7.40
CA PHE A 214 22.04 7.61 -8.79
C PHE A 214 23.09 8.20 -9.73
N ALA A 215 23.22 7.60 -10.90
CA ALA A 215 23.90 8.16 -12.04
C ALA A 215 22.88 8.63 -13.07
N VAL A 216 22.80 9.93 -13.31
CA VAL A 216 22.00 10.51 -14.38
C VAL A 216 22.86 10.71 -15.61
N VAL A 217 22.51 10.02 -16.69
CA VAL A 217 23.21 10.06 -17.98
C VAL A 217 22.34 10.83 -18.97
N CYS A 218 22.75 12.05 -19.29
CA CYS A 218 22.12 12.90 -20.30
C CYS A 218 22.97 12.86 -21.58
N THR A 219 22.41 12.39 -22.69
CA THR A 219 23.12 12.32 -23.99
C THR A 219 22.66 13.43 -24.93
N LYS A 220 23.61 14.25 -25.37
CA LYS A 220 23.37 15.39 -26.26
C LYS A 220 23.00 14.93 -27.66
N PHE A 221 21.77 15.21 -28.07
CA PHE A 221 21.31 15.03 -29.45
C PHE A 221 21.03 16.37 -30.11
N LYS A 222 21.07 16.38 -31.45
CA LYS A 222 20.59 17.53 -32.21
C LYS A 222 19.08 17.65 -31.99
N LYS A 223 18.62 18.80 -31.49
CA LYS A 223 17.20 19.06 -31.30
C LYS A 223 16.48 18.98 -32.66
N MET A 224 15.50 18.09 -32.75
CA MET A 224 14.66 17.91 -33.93
C MET A 224 13.22 18.24 -33.57
N GLU A 225 12.53 18.98 -34.44
CA GLU A 225 11.12 19.28 -34.26
C GLU A 225 10.31 17.97 -34.18
N ARG A 226 9.42 17.87 -33.18
CA ARG A 226 8.52 16.73 -32.91
C ARG A 226 9.14 15.47 -32.30
N MET A 227 10.46 15.42 -32.03
CA MET A 227 11.04 14.27 -31.32
C MET A 227 10.95 14.46 -29.81
N THR A 228 10.26 13.55 -29.13
CA THR A 228 10.28 13.50 -27.67
C THR A 228 11.58 12.86 -27.18
N PRO A 229 12.20 13.39 -26.12
CA PRO A 229 13.40 12.79 -25.56
C PRO A 229 13.16 11.38 -25.05
N LEU A 230 14.10 10.47 -25.27
CA LEU A 230 14.06 9.14 -24.69
C LEU A 230 14.31 9.23 -23.18
N LEU A 231 13.40 8.65 -22.39
CA LEU A 231 13.49 8.56 -20.93
C LEU A 231 13.62 7.10 -20.51
N GLU A 232 14.63 6.80 -19.71
CA GLU A 232 14.88 5.45 -19.23
C GLU A 232 15.28 5.42 -17.75
N PHE A 233 14.90 4.35 -17.07
CA PHE A 233 15.24 4.08 -15.69
C PHE A 233 15.87 2.70 -15.57
N CYS A 234 17.03 2.62 -14.90
CA CYS A 234 17.71 1.37 -14.60
C CYS A 234 17.69 1.16 -13.08
N PRO A 235 16.76 0.33 -12.55
CA PRO A 235 16.68 0.06 -11.11
C PRO A 235 17.86 -0.76 -10.60
N ASP A 236 18.52 -1.51 -11.50
CA ASP A 236 19.72 -2.31 -11.26
C ASP A 236 20.60 -2.33 -12.54
N GLU A 237 21.72 -3.06 -12.50
CA GLU A 237 22.66 -3.16 -13.63
C GLU A 237 22.11 -3.96 -14.83
N LYS A 238 21.10 -4.82 -14.60
CA LYS A 238 20.64 -5.82 -15.57
C LYS A 238 19.40 -5.38 -16.33
N SER A 239 18.62 -4.48 -15.77
CA SER A 239 17.31 -4.09 -16.28
C SER A 239 17.29 -2.63 -16.73
N THR A 240 16.43 -2.34 -17.71
CA THR A 240 16.21 -0.98 -18.21
C THR A 240 14.75 -0.86 -18.59
N GLU A 241 14.07 0.11 -18.00
CA GLU A 241 12.68 0.44 -18.24
C GLU A 241 12.61 1.71 -19.09
N ARG A 242 11.85 1.68 -20.19
CA ARG A 242 11.58 2.87 -20.99
C ARG A 242 10.30 3.53 -20.51
N LEU A 243 10.36 4.83 -20.25
CA LEU A 243 9.27 5.59 -19.66
C LEU A 243 8.62 6.53 -20.67
N SER A 244 7.33 6.78 -20.46
CA SER A 244 6.52 7.60 -21.38
C SER A 244 6.51 9.07 -20.99
N SER A 245 6.79 9.40 -19.73
CA SER A 245 6.76 10.75 -19.18
C SER A 245 7.89 11.02 -18.17
N VAL A 246 8.14 12.29 -17.90
CA VAL A 246 9.12 12.72 -16.87
C VAL A 246 8.58 12.44 -15.48
N GLU A 247 7.27 12.47 -15.33
CA GLU A 247 6.54 12.21 -14.09
C GLU A 247 6.75 10.75 -13.66
N GLN A 248 6.67 9.79 -14.59
CA GLN A 248 7.02 8.38 -14.32
C GLN A 248 8.48 8.24 -13.89
N LEU A 249 9.42 8.93 -14.55
CA LEU A 249 10.85 8.88 -14.19
C LEU A 249 11.09 9.42 -12.78
N LYS A 250 10.46 10.55 -12.45
CA LYS A 250 10.53 11.16 -11.11
C LYS A 250 9.95 10.23 -10.06
N GLU A 251 8.81 9.60 -10.35
CA GLU A 251 8.15 8.66 -9.44
C GLU A 251 8.99 7.42 -9.15
N ARG A 252 9.70 6.86 -10.16
CA ARG A 252 10.63 5.74 -9.96
C ARG A 252 11.77 6.10 -9.00
N VAL A 253 12.40 7.26 -9.19
CA VAL A 253 13.46 7.75 -8.29
C VAL A 253 12.92 7.97 -6.89
N ARG A 254 11.78 8.65 -6.77
CA ARG A 254 11.13 8.97 -5.49
C ARG A 254 10.73 7.71 -4.73
N SER A 255 10.20 6.69 -5.42
CA SER A 255 9.85 5.40 -4.82
C SER A 255 11.04 4.73 -4.15
N ILE A 256 12.21 4.72 -4.81
CA ILE A 256 13.44 4.16 -4.23
C ILE A 256 13.93 4.99 -3.04
N GLN A 257 13.92 6.33 -3.14
CA GLN A 257 14.32 7.21 -2.05
C GLN A 257 13.41 7.08 -0.82
N HIS A 258 12.09 7.02 -1.03
CA HIS A 258 11.11 6.81 0.03
C HIS A 258 11.29 5.44 0.69
N PHE A 259 11.48 4.37 -0.09
CA PHE A 259 11.70 3.03 0.43
C PHE A 259 13.00 2.97 1.28
N ALA A 260 14.09 3.56 0.81
CA ALA A 260 15.34 3.63 1.55
C ALA A 260 15.20 4.43 2.85
N THR A 261 14.50 5.57 2.80
CA THR A 261 14.21 6.39 3.98
C THR A 261 13.38 5.62 5.01
N LEU A 262 12.36 4.89 4.57
CA LEU A 262 11.55 4.04 5.43
C LEU A 262 12.41 2.96 6.11
N CYS A 263 13.23 2.24 5.34
CA CYS A 263 14.13 1.23 5.89
C CYS A 263 15.09 1.84 6.93
N HIS A 264 15.62 3.04 6.66
CA HIS A 264 16.50 3.74 7.59
C HIS A 264 15.78 4.11 8.89
N GLN A 265 14.58 4.71 8.80
CA GLN A 265 13.76 5.05 9.97
C GLN A 265 13.46 3.81 10.82
N MET A 266 13.04 2.72 10.18
CA MET A 266 12.73 1.45 10.86
C MET A 266 13.92 0.78 11.55
N SER A 267 15.13 1.12 11.14
CA SER A 267 16.36 0.59 11.75
C SER A 267 16.86 1.43 12.94
N HIS A 268 16.47 2.70 13.03
CA HIS A 268 16.93 3.63 14.07
C HIS A 268 15.86 4.01 15.09
N ASP A 269 14.58 3.81 14.78
CA ASP A 269 13.48 4.12 15.68
C ASP A 269 12.96 2.84 16.36
N GLU A 270 13.36 2.61 17.61
CA GLU A 270 12.88 1.49 18.45
C GLU A 270 11.41 1.68 18.90
N THR A 271 10.78 2.83 18.63
CA THR A 271 9.45 3.17 19.16
C THR A 271 8.29 2.91 18.20
N ALA A 272 8.53 2.29 17.04
CA ALA A 272 7.54 2.19 15.96
C ALA A 272 6.46 1.11 16.19
N SER A 273 5.56 1.36 17.15
CA SER A 273 4.19 0.83 17.16
C SER A 273 3.33 1.59 16.15
N ARG A 274 3.74 1.63 14.88
CA ARG A 274 2.94 2.21 13.79
C ARG A 274 2.58 1.09 12.83
N ASP A 275 1.30 0.98 12.45
CA ASP A 275 0.86 0.14 11.33
C ASP A 275 1.46 0.71 10.04
N VAL A 276 2.71 0.35 9.74
CA VAL A 276 3.38 0.70 8.49
C VAL A 276 3.07 -0.38 7.47
N PHE A 277 2.65 0.04 6.28
CA PHE A 277 2.50 -0.85 5.14
C PHE A 277 3.23 -0.31 3.91
N ILE A 278 3.61 -1.22 3.02
CA ILE A 278 4.28 -0.91 1.76
C ILE A 278 3.46 -1.55 0.64
N GLU A 279 3.13 -0.76 -0.37
CA GLU A 279 2.49 -1.23 -1.59
C GLU A 279 3.54 -1.44 -2.68
N LEU A 280 3.56 -2.64 -3.27
CA LEU A 280 4.45 -2.97 -4.36
C LEU A 280 3.65 -3.17 -5.63
N MET A 281 3.94 -2.34 -6.63
CA MET A 281 3.38 -2.45 -7.97
C MET A 281 4.14 -3.48 -8.80
N ASP A 282 3.47 -4.14 -9.75
CA ASP A 282 4.15 -4.97 -10.74
C ASP A 282 4.54 -4.11 -11.95
N PRO A 283 5.83 -3.87 -12.21
CA PRO A 283 6.27 -3.06 -13.35
C PRO A 283 5.92 -3.70 -14.71
N LYS A 284 5.58 -4.99 -14.74
CA LYS A 284 5.17 -5.71 -15.95
C LYS A 284 3.65 -5.72 -16.14
N SER A 285 2.89 -5.29 -15.14
CA SER A 285 1.42 -5.28 -15.20
C SER A 285 0.91 -3.96 -15.74
N LEU A 286 -0.15 -4.02 -16.55
CA LEU A 286 -0.92 -2.84 -16.96
C LEU A 286 -1.93 -2.41 -15.88
N LYS A 287 -2.04 -3.16 -14.78
CA LYS A 287 -2.95 -2.88 -13.67
C LYS A 287 -2.34 -1.83 -12.76
N ASP A 288 -3.12 -0.80 -12.45
CA ASP A 288 -2.76 0.23 -11.46
C ASP A 288 -3.09 -0.21 -10.02
N THR A 289 -3.02 -1.52 -9.74
CA THR A 289 -3.30 -2.07 -8.42
C THR A 289 -2.03 -2.74 -7.87
N PRO A 290 -1.77 -2.65 -6.56
CA PRO A 290 -0.60 -3.26 -5.95
C PRO A 290 -0.64 -4.78 -6.13
N LYS A 291 0.49 -5.36 -6.54
CA LYS A 291 0.69 -6.81 -6.57
C LYS A 291 0.91 -7.37 -5.18
N TYR A 292 1.58 -6.62 -4.29
CA TYR A 292 1.75 -7.00 -2.90
C TYR A 292 1.49 -5.83 -1.98
N ILE A 293 0.92 -6.11 -0.80
CA ILE A 293 0.88 -5.16 0.31
C ILE A 293 1.58 -5.81 1.49
N LEU A 294 2.65 -5.20 1.99
CA LEU A 294 3.45 -5.71 3.10
C LEU A 294 3.15 -4.90 4.35
N PHE A 295 2.45 -5.49 5.31
CA PHE A 295 2.25 -4.90 6.63
C PHE A 295 3.41 -5.30 7.53
N ILE A 296 4.08 -4.33 8.14
CA ILE A 296 5.20 -4.62 9.03
C ILE A 296 4.72 -4.59 10.48
N VAL A 297 4.93 -5.69 11.18
CA VAL A 297 4.47 -5.88 12.56
C VAL A 297 5.67 -6.17 13.46
N ASP A 298 6.03 -5.20 14.28
CA ASP A 298 7.08 -5.33 15.29
C ASP A 298 6.50 -5.69 16.67
N ARG A 299 7.11 -6.68 17.33
CA ARG A 299 6.76 -7.07 18.68
C ARG A 299 7.68 -6.39 19.69
N GLN A 300 7.09 -5.91 20.77
CA GLN A 300 7.81 -5.28 21.88
C GLN A 300 8.43 -6.28 22.87
N CYS A 301 8.64 -7.54 22.47
CA CYS A 301 9.20 -8.57 23.34
C CYS A 301 10.42 -9.25 22.71
N LYS A 302 11.37 -9.67 23.55
CA LYS A 302 12.56 -10.38 23.09
C LYS A 302 12.17 -11.75 22.54
N SER A 303 12.58 -12.03 21.31
CA SER A 303 12.46 -13.35 20.69
C SER A 303 13.80 -13.85 20.16
N ASN A 304 13.96 -15.18 20.18
CA ASN A 304 15.04 -15.91 19.51
C ASN A 304 14.83 -15.94 17.99
N GLN A 305 13.57 -15.90 17.55
CA GLN A 305 13.19 -15.79 16.15
C GLN A 305 13.07 -14.31 15.80
N LYS A 306 13.94 -13.82 14.92
CA LYS A 306 14.09 -12.37 14.69
C LYS A 306 13.19 -11.83 13.59
N PHE A 307 13.03 -12.56 12.50
CA PHE A 307 12.38 -12.01 11.31
C PHE A 307 11.76 -13.11 10.45
N ALA A 308 10.55 -12.87 9.95
CA ALA A 308 9.84 -13.74 9.01
C ALA A 308 8.89 -12.93 8.13
N ALA A 309 8.49 -13.52 7.00
CA ALA A 309 7.37 -13.08 6.20
C ALA A 309 6.24 -14.12 6.27
N PHE A 310 5.01 -13.67 6.42
CA PHE A 310 3.80 -14.49 6.42
C PHE A 310 2.96 -14.11 5.20
N VAL A 311 2.86 -15.02 4.23
CA VAL A 311 2.05 -14.86 3.03
C VAL A 311 0.63 -15.28 3.34
N VAL A 312 -0.30 -14.33 3.25
CA VAL A 312 -1.72 -14.58 3.44
C VAL A 312 -2.26 -15.32 2.20
N PRO A 313 -2.88 -16.50 2.35
CA PRO A 313 -3.48 -17.19 1.22
C PRO A 313 -4.56 -16.36 0.55
N GLN A 314 -4.75 -16.50 -0.77
CA GLN A 314 -5.79 -15.74 -1.47
C GLN A 314 -7.16 -16.14 -0.95
N GLY A 315 -8.03 -15.15 -0.77
CA GLY A 315 -9.35 -15.31 -0.18
C GLY A 315 -9.38 -15.09 1.34
N ARG A 316 -8.25 -15.12 2.04
CA ARG A 316 -8.21 -14.95 3.51
C ARG A 316 -7.87 -13.53 3.93
N GLU A 317 -7.59 -12.61 3.00
CA GLU A 317 -7.11 -11.25 3.28
C GLU A 317 -8.11 -10.43 4.12
N THR A 318 -9.40 -10.79 4.08
CA THR A 318 -10.49 -10.16 4.84
C THR A 318 -10.65 -10.70 6.25
N ASP A 319 -10.03 -11.83 6.59
CA ASP A 319 -10.11 -12.38 7.94
C ASP A 319 -9.56 -11.37 8.93
N TRP A 320 -10.21 -11.25 10.08
CA TRP A 320 -9.78 -10.32 11.13
C TRP A 320 -8.30 -10.47 11.50
N LEU A 321 -7.79 -11.71 11.50
CA LEU A 321 -6.39 -12.05 11.80
C LEU A 321 -5.39 -11.39 10.84
N PHE A 322 -5.77 -11.12 9.59
CA PHE A 322 -4.89 -10.57 8.55
C PHE A 322 -5.25 -9.12 8.16
N ALA A 323 -6.54 -8.78 8.20
CA ALA A 323 -7.07 -7.48 7.79
C ALA A 323 -6.89 -6.37 8.85
N SER A 324 -7.00 -6.72 10.14
CA SER A 324 -6.93 -5.74 11.23
C SER A 324 -5.53 -5.62 11.81
N ALA A 325 -5.22 -4.43 12.36
CA ALA A 325 -3.98 -4.19 13.06
C ALA A 325 -3.83 -5.10 14.30
N GLU A 326 -4.92 -5.25 15.06
CA GLU A 326 -5.00 -6.11 16.23
C GLU A 326 -4.78 -7.59 15.87
N GLY A 327 -5.41 -8.05 14.80
CA GLY A 327 -5.26 -9.41 14.30
C GLY A 327 -3.84 -9.70 13.83
N ARG A 328 -3.22 -8.79 13.08
CA ARG A 328 -1.83 -8.93 12.65
C ARG A 328 -0.85 -8.96 13.84
N ARG A 329 -1.11 -8.19 14.90
CA ARG A 329 -0.36 -8.28 16.16
C ARG A 329 -0.52 -9.64 16.83
N GLN A 330 -1.75 -10.15 16.92
CA GLN A 330 -2.02 -11.49 17.47
C GLN A 330 -1.34 -12.60 16.66
N LEU A 331 -1.32 -12.47 15.32
CA LEU A 331 -0.58 -13.37 14.43
C LEU A 331 0.92 -13.33 14.72
N ALA A 332 1.50 -12.14 14.84
CA ALA A 332 2.93 -11.97 15.18
C ALA A 332 3.26 -12.58 16.55
N ASP A 333 2.40 -12.40 17.56
CA ASP A 333 2.57 -13.00 18.88
C ASP A 333 2.52 -14.53 18.85
N SER A 334 1.62 -15.10 18.04
CA SER A 334 1.48 -16.54 17.86
C SER A 334 2.67 -17.14 17.10
N ALA A 335 3.14 -16.45 16.06
CA ALA A 335 4.29 -16.85 15.25
C ALA A 335 5.63 -16.70 15.99
N LYS A 336 5.67 -15.87 17.04
CA LYS A 336 6.82 -15.63 17.92
C LYS A 336 8.03 -14.94 17.27
N PHE A 337 7.92 -14.35 16.08
CA PHE A 337 9.02 -13.58 15.45
C PHE A 337 9.08 -12.13 15.96
N GLN A 338 10.27 -11.58 16.23
CA GLN A 338 10.43 -10.19 16.69
C GLN A 338 9.84 -9.18 15.68
N ARG A 339 10.10 -9.38 14.38
CA ARG A 339 9.41 -8.70 13.27
C ARG A 339 8.71 -9.73 12.40
N LEU A 340 7.44 -9.51 12.09
CA LEU A 340 6.68 -10.29 11.14
C LEU A 340 6.16 -9.37 10.03
N ILE A 341 6.47 -9.69 8.78
CA ILE A 341 5.83 -9.04 7.63
C ILE A 341 4.61 -9.85 7.24
N VAL A 342 3.42 -9.25 7.25
CA VAL A 342 2.20 -9.89 6.74
C VAL A 342 1.98 -9.44 5.31
N VAL A 343 2.09 -10.37 4.36
CA VAL A 343 2.03 -10.11 2.92
C VAL A 343 0.64 -10.44 2.40
N HIS A 344 -0.07 -9.43 1.90
CA HIS A 344 -1.30 -9.60 1.13
C HIS A 344 -0.98 -9.70 -0.36
N LEU A 345 -1.70 -10.57 -1.05
CA LEU A 345 -1.56 -10.82 -2.48
C LEU A 345 -2.63 -10.03 -3.24
N GLY A 346 -2.18 -9.18 -4.16
CA GLY A 346 -3.05 -8.30 -4.94
C GLY A 346 -4.05 -9.07 -5.80
N ARG A 347 -5.35 -8.79 -5.63
CA ARG A 347 -6.42 -9.60 -6.22
C ARG A 347 -6.42 -9.69 -7.76
N ASP A 348 -5.89 -8.68 -8.45
CA ASP A 348 -5.87 -8.61 -9.91
C ASP A 348 -4.59 -9.20 -10.52
N HIS A 349 -3.75 -9.81 -9.67
CA HIS A 349 -2.49 -10.42 -10.04
C HIS A 349 -2.54 -11.93 -9.82
N LYS A 350 -1.68 -12.66 -10.55
CA LYS A 350 -1.58 -14.12 -10.47
C LYS A 350 -0.37 -14.54 -9.65
N PHE A 351 -0.56 -15.57 -8.85
CA PHE A 351 0.49 -16.16 -8.01
C PHE A 351 0.38 -17.68 -8.11
N ASP A 352 1.42 -18.33 -8.62
CA ASP A 352 1.37 -19.76 -8.90
C ASP A 352 1.71 -20.59 -7.66
N THR A 353 2.76 -20.20 -6.93
CA THR A 353 3.28 -20.94 -5.77
C THR A 353 3.84 -20.01 -4.70
N LEU A 354 3.99 -20.53 -3.48
CA LEU A 354 4.66 -19.80 -2.40
C LEU A 354 6.12 -19.50 -2.77
N ASP A 355 6.80 -20.43 -3.45
CA ASP A 355 8.19 -20.27 -3.91
C ASP A 355 8.34 -19.12 -4.91
N SER A 356 7.38 -18.94 -5.82
CA SER A 356 7.39 -17.80 -6.73
C SER A 356 7.24 -16.46 -5.99
N VAL A 357 6.34 -16.41 -4.99
CA VAL A 357 6.15 -15.21 -4.15
C VAL A 357 7.41 -14.91 -3.34
N GLN A 358 8.01 -15.93 -2.73
CA GLN A 358 9.26 -15.82 -1.99
C GLN A 358 10.40 -15.30 -2.89
N THR A 359 10.53 -15.83 -4.10
CA THR A 359 11.58 -15.43 -5.04
C THR A 359 11.44 -13.96 -5.44
N GLU A 360 10.22 -13.50 -5.74
CA GLU A 360 9.95 -12.11 -6.08
C GLU A 360 10.18 -11.14 -4.91
N LEU A 361 9.80 -11.54 -3.70
CA LEU A 361 9.86 -10.68 -2.51
C LEU A 361 11.18 -10.73 -1.74
N ALA A 362 12.05 -11.70 -2.01
CA ALA A 362 13.27 -11.95 -1.23
C ALA A 362 14.13 -10.70 -1.02
N GLY A 363 14.39 -9.93 -2.08
CA GLY A 363 15.22 -8.72 -2.00
C GLY A 363 14.59 -7.60 -1.16
N ILE A 364 13.28 -7.40 -1.31
CA ILE A 364 12.53 -6.36 -0.57
C ILE A 364 12.39 -6.75 0.90
N VAL A 365 11.99 -7.99 1.18
CA VAL A 365 11.88 -8.52 2.54
C VAL A 365 13.24 -8.50 3.24
N SER A 366 14.33 -8.87 2.55
CA SER A 366 15.68 -8.76 3.10
C SER A 366 16.09 -7.33 3.46
N SER A 367 15.65 -6.34 2.68
CA SER A 367 15.93 -4.92 2.97
C SER A 367 15.20 -4.39 4.22
N LEU A 368 14.15 -5.10 4.68
CA LEU A 368 13.36 -4.75 5.87
C LEU A 368 13.83 -5.45 7.16
N GLN A 369 14.99 -6.12 7.11
CA GLN A 369 15.54 -6.87 8.23
C GLN A 369 15.90 -5.96 9.43
N PRO A 370 15.56 -6.34 10.68
CA PRO A 370 16.02 -5.63 11.88
C PRO A 370 17.55 -5.59 12.03
N GLN A 371 18.07 -4.58 12.73
CA GLN A 371 19.50 -4.49 13.04
C GLN A 371 19.98 -5.69 13.88
N GLY A 372 21.23 -6.11 13.68
CA GLY A 372 21.88 -7.18 14.45
C GLY A 372 21.68 -8.60 13.91
N LEU A 373 20.93 -8.78 12.82
CA LEU A 373 20.90 -10.03 12.08
C LEU A 373 22.06 -10.09 11.05
N PRO A 374 22.75 -11.24 10.91
CA PRO A 374 23.81 -11.39 9.92
C PRO A 374 23.34 -11.10 8.49
N PRO A 375 24.21 -10.54 7.62
CA PRO A 375 23.97 -10.52 6.18
C PRO A 375 23.71 -11.95 5.66
N ASN A 376 22.80 -12.11 4.70
CA ASN A 376 22.40 -13.41 4.12
C ASN A 376 21.68 -14.37 5.08
N THR A 377 21.07 -13.88 6.16
CA THR A 377 20.16 -14.69 6.97
C THR A 377 19.02 -15.21 6.09
N GLN A 378 18.77 -16.53 6.09
CA GLN A 378 17.58 -17.08 5.43
C GLN A 378 16.33 -16.65 6.19
N ILE A 379 15.48 -15.87 5.52
CA ILE A 379 14.23 -15.37 6.09
C ILE A 379 13.13 -16.39 5.77
N PRO A 380 12.49 -16.99 6.79
CA PRO A 380 11.42 -17.94 6.56
C PRO A 380 10.18 -17.23 6.00
N PHE A 381 9.61 -17.82 4.94
CA PHE A 381 8.28 -17.49 4.42
C PHE A 381 7.28 -18.51 4.97
N LEU A 382 6.25 -18.03 5.66
CA LEU A 382 5.22 -18.80 6.32
C LEU A 382 3.89 -18.60 5.58
N SER A 383 2.98 -19.57 5.64
CA SER A 383 1.60 -19.42 5.17
C SER A 383 0.68 -20.40 5.90
N LEU A 384 -0.64 -20.24 5.75
CA LEU A 384 -1.61 -21.26 6.17
C LEU A 384 -1.67 -22.34 5.09
N GLY A 385 -0.90 -23.41 5.25
CA GLY A 385 -0.83 -24.53 4.31
C GLY A 385 0.33 -24.43 3.32
N ALA A 386 0.44 -25.42 2.43
CA ALA A 386 1.57 -25.57 1.50
C ALA A 386 1.40 -24.79 0.19
N GLN A 387 0.22 -24.22 -0.08
CA GLN A 387 -0.10 -23.55 -1.34
C GLN A 387 -0.60 -22.14 -1.08
N VAL A 388 -0.34 -21.24 -2.03
CA VAL A 388 -1.06 -19.98 -2.13
C VAL A 388 -2.47 -20.36 -2.59
N ASN A 389 -3.43 -20.42 -1.66
CA ASN A 389 -4.80 -20.92 -1.93
C ASN A 389 -5.40 -20.30 -3.20
N GLN A 390 -6.16 -21.09 -3.96
CA GLN A 390 -6.72 -20.67 -5.24
C GLN A 390 -8.05 -19.93 -5.03
N ARG A 391 -8.01 -18.59 -5.12
CA ARG A 391 -9.22 -17.81 -5.39
C ARG A 391 -9.64 -18.07 -6.84
N LYS A 392 -10.82 -18.65 -7.03
CA LYS A 392 -11.37 -18.88 -8.37
C LYS A 392 -12.44 -17.85 -8.70
N GLU A 393 -12.15 -17.00 -9.67
CA GLU A 393 -13.14 -16.08 -10.22
C GLU A 393 -14.20 -16.84 -11.04
N ILE A 394 -15.47 -16.65 -10.69
CA ILE A 394 -16.62 -17.27 -11.37
C ILE A 394 -17.28 -16.29 -12.33
N HIS A 395 -17.42 -15.03 -11.91
CA HIS A 395 -18.05 -13.99 -12.71
C HIS A 395 -17.55 -12.61 -12.30
N ARG A 396 -17.28 -11.74 -13.26
CA ARG A 396 -16.92 -10.33 -13.02
C ARG A 396 -17.70 -9.46 -13.99
N ALA A 397 -18.29 -8.40 -13.48
CA ALA A 397 -19.05 -7.43 -14.25
C ALA A 397 -19.19 -6.12 -13.46
N ALA A 398 -19.94 -5.16 -14.01
CA ALA A 398 -20.30 -3.93 -13.33
C ALA A 398 -21.82 -3.78 -13.28
N SER A 399 -22.30 -3.14 -12.22
CA SER A 399 -23.69 -2.68 -12.07
C SER A 399 -23.70 -1.15 -12.09
N ASP A 400 -24.75 -0.55 -12.67
CA ASP A 400 -24.93 0.90 -12.70
C ASP A 400 -24.97 1.52 -11.28
N SER A 401 -25.50 0.78 -10.29
CA SER A 401 -25.68 1.25 -8.91
C SER A 401 -24.51 0.92 -7.97
N THR A 402 -23.71 -0.08 -8.30
CA THR A 402 -22.70 -0.66 -7.39
C THR A 402 -21.28 -0.60 -7.94
N GLY A 403 -21.12 -0.32 -9.23
CA GLY A 403 -19.83 -0.36 -9.92
C GLY A 403 -19.38 -1.79 -10.17
N GLU A 404 -18.07 -1.98 -10.29
CA GLU A 404 -17.48 -3.30 -10.56
C GLU A 404 -17.63 -4.24 -9.36
N TYR A 405 -17.95 -5.51 -9.65
CA TYR A 405 -18.06 -6.58 -8.67
C TYR A 405 -17.51 -7.88 -9.23
N VAL A 406 -17.25 -8.82 -8.32
CA VAL A 406 -16.82 -10.17 -8.66
C VAL A 406 -17.49 -11.20 -7.77
N ILE A 407 -17.82 -12.34 -8.37
CA ILE A 407 -18.22 -13.56 -7.69
C ILE A 407 -17.04 -14.51 -7.76
N GLU A 408 -16.58 -14.96 -6.60
CA GLU A 408 -15.44 -15.85 -6.47
C GLU A 408 -15.78 -17.06 -5.60
N GLU A 409 -15.06 -18.16 -5.82
CA GLU A 409 -15.05 -19.33 -4.97
C GLU A 409 -13.69 -19.42 -4.27
N VAL A 410 -13.74 -19.64 -2.97
CA VAL A 410 -12.55 -19.87 -2.14
C VAL A 410 -12.73 -21.18 -1.38
N GLU A 411 -11.62 -21.88 -1.14
CA GLU A 411 -11.58 -23.06 -0.29
C GLU A 411 -11.20 -22.65 1.14
N GLU A 412 -12.02 -23.07 2.10
CA GLU A 412 -11.76 -22.91 3.53
C GLU A 412 -11.86 -24.25 4.26
N GLU A 413 -11.34 -24.30 5.48
CA GLU A 413 -11.40 -25.49 6.34
C GLU A 413 -12.45 -25.27 7.44
N ASP A 414 -13.46 -26.13 7.47
CA ASP A 414 -14.55 -26.14 8.47
C ASP A 414 -14.55 -27.51 9.16
N ASP A 415 -14.26 -27.55 10.47
CA ASP A 415 -14.10 -28.78 11.27
C ASP A 415 -13.16 -29.84 10.63
N GLY A 416 -12.02 -29.38 10.10
CA GLY A 416 -11.02 -30.27 9.49
C GLY A 416 -11.39 -30.79 8.11
N LYS A 417 -12.42 -30.23 7.47
CA LYS A 417 -12.87 -30.60 6.13
C LYS A 417 -12.86 -29.40 5.20
N PRO A 418 -12.41 -29.57 3.94
CA PRO A 418 -12.48 -28.51 2.96
C PRO A 418 -13.94 -28.21 2.60
N VAL A 419 -14.30 -26.93 2.67
CA VAL A 419 -15.57 -26.37 2.23
C VAL A 419 -15.31 -25.29 1.20
N ILE A 420 -16.18 -25.21 0.20
CA ILE A 420 -16.10 -24.14 -0.81
C ILE A 420 -17.11 -23.06 -0.43
N LEU A 421 -16.63 -21.84 -0.30
CA LEU A 421 -17.45 -20.66 -0.09
C LEU A 421 -17.51 -19.85 -1.37
N ARG A 422 -18.73 -19.50 -1.80
CA ARG A 422 -18.96 -18.57 -2.90
C ARG A 422 -19.24 -17.19 -2.33
N ARG A 423 -18.49 -16.19 -2.78
CA ARG A 423 -18.51 -14.82 -2.27
C ARG A 423 -18.88 -13.83 -3.36
N LEU A 424 -19.63 -12.79 -2.99
CA LEU A 424 -19.82 -11.58 -3.77
C LEU A 424 -18.97 -10.47 -3.15
N ILE A 425 -18.13 -9.82 -3.97
CA ILE A 425 -17.24 -8.73 -3.56
C ILE A 425 -17.46 -7.54 -4.49
N PHE A 426 -17.62 -6.34 -3.92
CA PHE A 426 -17.58 -5.10 -4.69
C PHE A 426 -16.13 -4.62 -4.80
N LEU A 427 -15.66 -4.28 -6.01
CA LEU A 427 -14.27 -3.87 -6.22
C LEU A 427 -13.97 -2.46 -5.70
N SER A 428 -15.01 -1.64 -5.51
CA SER A 428 -14.93 -0.38 -4.75
C SER A 428 -14.54 -0.60 -3.29
N ASN A 429 -14.70 -1.83 -2.79
CA ASN A 429 -14.39 -2.20 -1.42
C ASN A 429 -13.98 -3.67 -1.32
N PRO A 430 -12.79 -4.02 -1.85
CA PRO A 430 -12.38 -5.40 -2.05
C PRO A 430 -12.19 -6.19 -0.75
N ASN A 431 -12.09 -5.48 0.39
CA ASN A 431 -11.84 -6.05 1.71
C ASN A 431 -13.13 -6.37 2.50
N VAL A 432 -14.31 -6.26 1.90
CA VAL A 432 -15.55 -6.71 2.54
C VAL A 432 -16.31 -7.68 1.66
N ILE A 433 -16.67 -8.79 2.29
CA ILE A 433 -17.54 -9.81 1.72
C ILE A 433 -18.98 -9.30 1.81
N GLN A 434 -19.60 -9.06 0.67
CA GLN A 434 -20.97 -8.53 0.58
C GLN A 434 -22.01 -9.62 0.77
N SER A 435 -21.73 -10.81 0.24
CA SER A 435 -22.56 -12.00 0.47
C SER A 435 -21.71 -13.25 0.36
N GLU A 436 -22.02 -14.24 1.18
CA GLU A 436 -21.31 -15.51 1.22
C GLU A 436 -22.29 -16.66 1.32
N ALA A 437 -22.00 -17.74 0.58
CA ALA A 437 -22.77 -18.97 0.66
C ALA A 437 -21.87 -20.19 0.53
N ARG A 438 -22.11 -21.20 1.39
CA ARG A 438 -21.40 -22.47 1.33
C ARG A 438 -21.92 -23.33 0.19
N LEU A 439 -21.02 -23.97 -0.54
CA LEU A 439 -21.36 -24.96 -1.56
C LEU A 439 -21.28 -26.38 -0.98
N LYS A 440 -22.27 -27.20 -1.32
CA LYS A 440 -22.31 -28.64 -1.05
C LYS A 440 -22.69 -29.38 -2.33
N ASN A 441 -21.82 -30.29 -2.78
CA ASN A 441 -21.99 -31.02 -4.05
C ASN A 441 -22.23 -30.07 -5.26
N GLY A 442 -21.49 -28.96 -5.32
CA GLY A 442 -21.57 -27.97 -6.41
C GLY A 442 -22.82 -27.07 -6.40
N LYS A 443 -23.67 -27.15 -5.36
CA LYS A 443 -24.87 -26.31 -5.20
C LYS A 443 -24.81 -25.55 -3.89
N VAL A 444 -25.50 -24.42 -3.82
CA VAL A 444 -25.60 -23.63 -2.58
C VAL A 444 -26.31 -24.42 -1.48
N ASP A 445 -25.69 -24.52 -0.31
CA ASP A 445 -26.26 -25.14 0.88
C ASP A 445 -27.24 -24.19 1.57
N LEU A 446 -28.50 -24.24 1.16
CA LEU A 446 -29.58 -23.40 1.69
C LEU A 446 -29.91 -23.66 3.18
N LYS A 447 -29.24 -24.61 3.84
CA LYS A 447 -29.37 -24.87 5.29
C LYS A 447 -28.32 -24.14 6.11
N TYR A 448 -27.38 -23.46 5.46
CA TYR A 448 -26.27 -22.79 6.09
C TYR A 448 -26.39 -21.29 5.90
N LEU A 449 -26.21 -20.54 6.99
CA LEU A 449 -25.99 -19.10 6.98
C LEU A 449 -24.52 -18.86 7.31
N ALA A 450 -23.82 -18.17 6.41
CA ALA A 450 -22.41 -17.88 6.56
C ALA A 450 -22.16 -16.79 7.62
N CYS A 451 -23.00 -15.76 7.62
CA CYS A 451 -22.85 -14.60 8.49
C CYS A 451 -23.38 -14.85 9.91
N GLN A 452 -22.58 -14.56 10.95
CA GLN A 452 -23.02 -14.68 12.34
C GLN A 452 -24.16 -13.72 12.69
N HIS A 453 -24.16 -12.50 12.14
CA HIS A 453 -25.26 -11.55 12.37
C HIS A 453 -26.60 -12.04 11.82
N HIS A 454 -26.62 -12.75 10.69
CA HIS A 454 -27.84 -13.42 10.21
C HIS A 454 -28.31 -14.52 11.15
N LEU A 455 -27.39 -15.32 11.71
CA LEU A 455 -27.74 -16.33 12.71
C LEU A 455 -28.38 -15.69 13.94
N VAL A 456 -27.79 -14.61 14.46
CA VAL A 456 -28.33 -13.90 15.62
C VAL A 456 -29.70 -13.27 15.33
N MET A 457 -29.91 -12.67 14.15
CA MET A 457 -31.24 -12.16 13.76
C MET A 457 -32.30 -13.27 13.71
N VAL A 458 -31.94 -14.45 13.19
CA VAL A 458 -32.83 -15.63 13.18
C VAL A 458 -33.10 -16.16 14.59
N GLU A 459 -32.10 -16.17 15.47
CA GLU A 459 -32.25 -16.56 16.88
C GLU A 459 -33.22 -15.62 17.61
N GLU A 460 -33.07 -14.31 17.43
CA GLU A 460 -33.96 -13.30 18.00
C GLU A 460 -35.41 -13.48 17.51
N LEU A 461 -35.59 -13.77 16.22
CA LEU A 461 -36.89 -14.13 15.67
C LEU A 461 -37.46 -15.40 16.30
N ARG A 462 -36.64 -16.45 16.48
CA ARG A 462 -37.05 -17.71 17.10
C ARG A 462 -37.45 -17.56 18.56
N GLU A 463 -36.70 -16.77 19.32
CA GLU A 463 -37.01 -16.45 20.72
C GLU A 463 -38.36 -15.74 20.83
N TYR A 464 -38.60 -14.74 19.97
CA TYR A 464 -39.88 -14.04 19.92
C TYR A 464 -41.05 -14.98 19.59
N LEU A 465 -40.87 -15.87 18.61
CA LEU A 465 -41.84 -16.90 18.24
C LEU A 465 -42.19 -17.85 19.39
N GLY A 466 -41.24 -18.14 20.28
CA GLY A 466 -41.49 -18.97 21.46
C GLY A 466 -42.31 -18.26 22.55
N ILE A 467 -42.26 -16.93 22.59
CA ILE A 467 -42.96 -16.10 23.59
C ILE A 467 -44.42 -15.83 23.16
N GLN A 468 -44.65 -15.66 21.85
CA GLN A 468 -45.94 -15.30 21.28
C GLN A 468 -46.61 -16.49 20.57
N ASN A 469 -47.85 -16.84 20.98
CA ASN A 469 -48.62 -17.93 20.34
C ASN A 469 -49.05 -17.62 18.89
N THR A 470 -48.87 -16.38 18.42
CA THR A 470 -49.15 -15.94 17.05
C THR A 470 -47.86 -15.42 16.44
N GLY A 471 -47.15 -16.26 15.68
CA GLY A 471 -45.93 -15.84 14.97
C GLY A 471 -46.18 -14.77 13.89
N PRO A 472 -45.13 -14.08 13.40
CA PRO A 472 -45.28 -13.07 12.37
C PRO A 472 -45.78 -13.74 11.09
N LYS A 473 -46.87 -13.25 10.50
CA LYS A 473 -47.39 -13.79 9.23
C LYS A 473 -46.58 -13.30 8.01
N SER A 474 -45.83 -12.22 8.17
CA SER A 474 -45.01 -11.59 7.14
C SER A 474 -43.74 -10.97 7.74
N ILE A 475 -42.64 -11.07 6.99
CA ILE A 475 -41.33 -10.50 7.33
C ILE A 475 -40.86 -9.65 6.16
N LEU A 476 -40.45 -8.41 6.45
CA LEU A 476 -39.78 -7.52 5.50
C LEU A 476 -38.29 -7.53 5.80
N VAL A 477 -37.45 -7.78 4.80
CA VAL A 477 -36.00 -7.65 4.89
C VAL A 477 -35.57 -6.52 3.96
N ILE A 478 -34.96 -5.48 4.51
CA ILE A 478 -34.44 -4.34 3.76
C ILE A 478 -32.93 -4.56 3.61
N GLY A 479 -32.49 -4.74 2.36
CA GLY A 479 -31.17 -5.27 2.00
C GLY A 479 -31.28 -6.76 1.68
N LEU A 480 -31.35 -7.11 0.39
CA LEU A 480 -31.40 -8.52 -0.03
C LEU A 480 -30.00 -9.12 -0.13
N GLY A 481 -29.06 -8.37 -0.71
CA GLY A 481 -27.74 -8.89 -1.07
C GLY A 481 -27.85 -10.15 -1.93
N GLY A 482 -27.07 -11.18 -1.60
CA GLY A 482 -27.16 -12.51 -2.23
C GLY A 482 -28.40 -13.32 -1.86
N GLY A 483 -29.32 -12.78 -1.05
CA GLY A 483 -30.59 -13.41 -0.70
C GLY A 483 -30.49 -14.55 0.32
N ALA A 484 -29.35 -14.71 1.00
CA ALA A 484 -29.10 -15.81 1.94
C ALA A 484 -30.08 -15.80 3.13
N LEU A 485 -30.22 -14.66 3.81
CA LEU A 485 -31.15 -14.49 4.95
C LEU A 485 -32.59 -14.78 4.53
N CYS A 486 -33.06 -14.16 3.45
CA CYS A 486 -34.43 -14.35 2.94
C CYS A 486 -34.70 -15.82 2.57
N THR A 487 -33.76 -16.47 1.88
CA THR A 487 -33.88 -17.89 1.48
C THR A 487 -33.92 -18.80 2.70
N TYR A 488 -33.09 -18.53 3.70
CA TYR A 488 -33.06 -19.31 4.94
C TYR A 488 -34.37 -19.14 5.72
N LEU A 489 -34.86 -17.92 5.89
CA LEU A 489 -36.13 -17.63 6.56
C LEU A 489 -37.30 -18.34 5.88
N HIS A 490 -37.40 -18.26 4.54
CA HIS A 490 -38.44 -18.95 3.79
C HIS A 490 -38.37 -20.48 3.94
N ARG A 491 -37.15 -21.03 4.04
CA ARG A 491 -36.95 -22.47 4.25
C ARG A 491 -37.39 -22.92 5.65
N VAL A 492 -37.05 -22.15 6.68
CA VAL A 492 -37.35 -22.49 8.08
C VAL A 492 -38.82 -22.22 8.41
N TYR A 493 -39.40 -21.16 7.83
CA TYR A 493 -40.78 -20.73 8.03
C TYR A 493 -41.53 -20.62 6.70
N PRO A 494 -41.81 -21.74 6.02
CA PRO A 494 -42.45 -21.74 4.69
C PRO A 494 -43.87 -21.13 4.68
N GLN A 495 -44.50 -21.03 5.86
CA GLN A 495 -45.81 -20.41 6.05
C GLN A 495 -45.77 -18.88 6.14
N PHE A 496 -44.59 -18.26 6.27
CA PHE A 496 -44.45 -16.81 6.32
C PHE A 496 -44.20 -16.23 4.93
N LYS A 497 -44.78 -15.05 4.68
CA LYS A 497 -44.45 -14.25 3.50
C LYS A 497 -43.18 -13.46 3.78
N ILE A 498 -42.16 -13.66 2.96
CA ILE A 498 -40.88 -12.97 3.08
C ILE A 498 -40.75 -12.00 1.90
N ASP A 499 -40.69 -10.71 2.20
CA ASP A 499 -40.47 -9.65 1.23
C ASP A 499 -39.04 -9.13 1.40
N GLY A 500 -38.21 -9.22 0.36
CA GLY A 500 -36.84 -8.73 0.37
C GLY A 500 -36.68 -7.51 -0.55
N VAL A 501 -36.23 -6.38 -0.02
CA VAL A 501 -36.05 -5.13 -0.78
C VAL A 501 -34.58 -4.95 -1.13
N GLU A 502 -34.31 -4.71 -2.41
CA GLU A 502 -32.97 -4.47 -2.95
C GLU A 502 -32.99 -3.27 -3.88
N ILE A 503 -32.03 -2.36 -3.71
CA ILE A 503 -31.95 -1.16 -4.54
C ILE A 503 -31.37 -1.48 -5.92
N ASP A 504 -30.49 -2.49 -6.00
CA ASP A 504 -29.78 -2.84 -7.22
C ASP A 504 -30.40 -4.08 -7.91
N PRO A 505 -31.07 -3.92 -9.08
CA PRO A 505 -31.66 -5.03 -9.81
C PRO A 505 -30.64 -6.12 -10.18
N THR A 506 -29.37 -5.73 -10.39
CA THR A 506 -28.28 -6.66 -10.70
C THR A 506 -28.07 -7.62 -9.52
N MET A 507 -28.10 -7.12 -8.28
CA MET A 507 -27.89 -7.95 -7.09
C MET A 507 -28.98 -9.02 -6.94
N VAL A 508 -30.23 -8.68 -7.26
CA VAL A 508 -31.34 -9.66 -7.28
C VAL A 508 -31.09 -10.75 -8.32
N GLU A 509 -30.56 -10.41 -9.49
CA GLU A 509 -30.26 -11.39 -10.52
C GLU A 509 -29.08 -12.29 -10.13
N LEU A 510 -28.01 -11.71 -9.56
CA LEU A 510 -26.90 -12.48 -9.02
C LEU A 510 -27.34 -13.43 -7.91
N ALA A 511 -28.23 -12.98 -7.02
CA ALA A 511 -28.80 -13.81 -5.97
C ALA A 511 -29.47 -15.07 -6.55
N LYS A 512 -30.25 -14.92 -7.63
CA LYS A 512 -30.91 -16.04 -8.32
C LYS A 512 -29.92 -16.96 -9.00
N GLN A 513 -28.98 -16.39 -9.75
CA GLN A 513 -28.07 -17.14 -10.62
C GLN A 513 -26.98 -17.87 -9.81
N TYR A 514 -26.42 -17.23 -8.79
CA TYR A 514 -25.21 -17.69 -8.11
C TYR A 514 -25.40 -18.06 -6.65
N PHE A 515 -26.40 -17.51 -5.95
CA PHE A 515 -26.59 -17.70 -4.50
C PHE A 515 -27.84 -18.52 -4.14
N GLY A 516 -28.55 -19.05 -5.13
CA GLY A 516 -29.64 -20.00 -4.91
C GLY A 516 -30.95 -19.37 -4.45
N PHE A 517 -31.10 -18.05 -4.58
CA PHE A 517 -32.34 -17.34 -4.30
C PHE A 517 -33.43 -17.74 -5.31
N LYS A 518 -34.56 -18.25 -4.84
CA LYS A 518 -35.65 -18.75 -5.69
C LYS A 518 -36.98 -18.10 -5.31
N PRO A 519 -37.31 -16.96 -5.93
CA PRO A 519 -38.58 -16.28 -5.69
C PRO A 519 -39.78 -17.18 -5.92
N ASN A 520 -40.82 -16.99 -5.11
CA ASN A 520 -42.13 -17.60 -5.26
C ASN A 520 -43.19 -16.70 -4.58
N GLU A 521 -44.43 -17.17 -4.47
CA GLU A 521 -45.52 -16.38 -3.87
C GLU A 521 -45.27 -15.96 -2.41
N ASN A 522 -44.46 -16.72 -1.66
CA ASN A 522 -44.10 -16.48 -0.26
C ASN A 522 -42.65 -15.99 -0.08
N LEU A 523 -41.88 -15.81 -1.15
CA LEU A 523 -40.52 -15.26 -1.14
C LEU A 523 -40.39 -14.28 -2.31
N ARG A 524 -40.58 -12.99 -2.04
CA ARG A 524 -40.76 -11.97 -3.08
C ARG A 524 -39.65 -10.93 -3.02
N PRO A 525 -38.84 -10.77 -4.09
CA PRO A 525 -37.94 -9.63 -4.21
C PRO A 525 -38.71 -8.39 -4.68
N HIS A 526 -38.38 -7.24 -4.11
CA HIS A 526 -38.83 -5.92 -4.54
C HIS A 526 -37.60 -5.09 -4.92
N ILE A 527 -37.54 -4.64 -6.17
CA ILE A 527 -36.46 -3.77 -6.64
C ILE A 527 -36.87 -2.34 -6.34
N ALA A 528 -36.36 -1.77 -5.26
CA ALA A 528 -36.70 -0.43 -4.79
C ALA A 528 -35.64 0.10 -3.82
N ASP A 529 -35.56 1.43 -3.72
CA ASP A 529 -34.89 2.08 -2.60
C ASP A 529 -35.64 1.77 -1.28
N GLY A 530 -34.91 1.30 -0.27
CA GLY A 530 -35.48 0.84 0.99
C GLY A 530 -36.20 1.95 1.78
N LEU A 531 -35.68 3.19 1.72
CA LEU A 531 -36.31 4.34 2.38
C LEU A 531 -37.67 4.63 1.73
N SER A 532 -37.66 4.77 0.41
CA SER A 532 -38.84 5.07 -0.40
C SER A 532 -39.91 3.99 -0.27
N PHE A 533 -39.49 2.72 -0.28
CA PHE A 533 -40.39 1.57 -0.14
C PHE A 533 -41.15 1.58 1.19
N VAL A 534 -40.44 1.79 2.30
CA VAL A 534 -41.07 1.85 3.64
C VAL A 534 -41.98 3.08 3.77
N GLN A 535 -41.56 4.24 3.26
CA GLN A 535 -42.39 5.46 3.30
C GLN A 535 -43.70 5.27 2.51
N GLN A 536 -43.65 4.64 1.34
CA GLN A 536 -44.85 4.33 0.55
C GLN A 536 -45.76 3.32 1.25
N LEU A 537 -45.20 2.31 1.91
CA LEU A 537 -45.97 1.36 2.71
C LEU A 537 -46.65 2.03 3.92
N ALA A 538 -45.93 2.92 4.60
CA ALA A 538 -46.46 3.68 5.73
C ALA A 538 -47.62 4.59 5.32
N ALA A 539 -47.50 5.25 4.16
CA ALA A 539 -48.53 6.10 3.58
C ALA A 539 -49.72 5.34 2.97
N SER A 540 -49.60 4.03 2.75
CA SER A 540 -50.68 3.24 2.15
C SER A 540 -51.84 3.02 3.12
N GLU A 541 -53.07 3.02 2.59
CA GLU A 541 -54.30 2.69 3.36
C GLU A 541 -54.42 1.18 3.67
N SER A 542 -53.41 0.39 3.32
CA SER A 542 -53.40 -1.05 3.58
C SER A 542 -53.30 -1.33 5.08
N SER A 543 -54.14 -2.25 5.56
CA SER A 543 -54.04 -2.79 6.92
C SER A 543 -52.97 -3.88 7.07
N ASP A 544 -52.32 -4.28 5.96
CA ASP A 544 -51.26 -5.28 5.99
C ASP A 544 -50.00 -4.68 6.62
N ARG A 545 -49.71 -5.12 7.84
CA ARG A 545 -48.51 -4.76 8.60
C ARG A 545 -47.59 -5.95 8.75
N TYR A 546 -46.29 -5.69 8.84
CA TYR A 546 -45.28 -6.73 9.03
C TYR A 546 -45.21 -7.17 10.49
N GLY A 547 -45.03 -8.47 10.70
CA GLY A 547 -44.75 -9.01 12.03
C GLY A 547 -43.29 -8.82 12.43
N CYS A 548 -42.39 -8.75 11.45
CA CYS A 548 -40.98 -8.43 11.68
C CYS A 548 -40.46 -7.61 10.50
N ILE A 549 -39.70 -6.56 10.81
CA ILE A 549 -38.89 -5.83 9.82
C ILE A 549 -37.43 -6.06 10.19
N MET A 550 -36.62 -6.49 9.24
CA MET A 550 -35.19 -6.73 9.37
C MET A 550 -34.45 -5.69 8.52
N LEU A 551 -33.61 -4.87 9.15
CA LEU A 551 -32.81 -3.85 8.48
C LEU A 551 -31.35 -4.31 8.42
N ASP A 552 -30.89 -4.65 7.22
CA ASP A 552 -29.56 -5.20 6.93
C ASP A 552 -28.99 -4.55 5.66
N VAL A 553 -28.75 -3.23 5.72
CA VAL A 553 -28.29 -2.42 4.59
C VAL A 553 -26.86 -1.94 4.86
N ASP A 554 -25.91 -2.33 4.02
CA ASP A 554 -24.52 -1.84 4.11
C ASP A 554 -24.40 -0.39 3.62
N CYS A 555 -23.59 0.40 4.32
CA CYS A 555 -23.24 1.77 3.96
C CYS A 555 -21.97 1.78 3.10
N LYS A 556 -22.14 2.17 1.83
CA LYS A 556 -21.03 2.25 0.86
C LYS A 556 -20.00 3.34 1.21
N ASP A 557 -20.35 4.33 2.05
CA ASP A 557 -19.44 5.38 2.52
C ASP A 557 -18.91 5.09 3.94
N ARG A 558 -17.62 4.77 4.02
CA ARG A 558 -16.92 4.46 5.28
C ARG A 558 -16.40 5.67 6.03
N SER A 559 -16.33 6.84 5.40
CA SER A 559 -15.85 8.07 6.04
C SER A 559 -16.76 8.52 7.18
N LEU A 560 -18.00 8.02 7.17
CA LEU A 560 -19.04 8.34 8.14
C LEU A 560 -18.90 7.58 9.47
N GLY A 561 -17.99 6.60 9.62
CA GLY A 561 -17.80 5.89 10.91
C GLY A 561 -18.94 4.94 11.33
N ILE A 562 -20.02 4.87 10.54
CA ILE A 562 -21.07 3.84 10.59
C ILE A 562 -21.01 3.08 9.27
N SER A 563 -20.99 1.75 9.35
CA SER A 563 -21.02 0.89 8.17
C SER A 563 -22.38 0.24 7.96
N CYS A 564 -23.22 0.09 8.98
CA CYS A 564 -24.57 -0.45 8.81
C CYS A 564 -25.48 0.06 9.94
N PRO A 565 -26.68 0.59 9.65
CA PRO A 565 -27.16 1.01 8.33
C PRO A 565 -26.62 2.40 7.92
N PRO A 566 -26.83 2.86 6.66
CA PRO A 566 -26.54 4.26 6.30
C PRO A 566 -27.30 5.24 7.20
N PRO A 567 -26.74 6.44 7.50
CA PRO A 567 -27.37 7.39 8.44
C PRO A 567 -28.83 7.75 8.13
N SER A 568 -29.22 7.79 6.86
CA SER A 568 -30.60 8.06 6.42
C SER A 568 -31.63 7.03 6.92
N PHE A 569 -31.21 5.78 7.17
CA PHE A 569 -32.05 4.75 7.77
C PHE A 569 -32.18 4.90 9.30
N LEU A 570 -31.49 5.87 9.90
CA LEU A 570 -31.58 6.23 11.31
C LEU A 570 -32.31 7.57 11.51
N ASP A 571 -32.78 8.20 10.43
CA ASP A 571 -33.56 9.43 10.52
C ASP A 571 -34.86 9.19 11.28
N PRO A 572 -35.25 10.07 12.24
CA PRO A 572 -36.46 9.88 13.04
C PRO A 572 -37.74 9.69 12.20
N SER A 573 -37.85 10.36 11.06
CA SER A 573 -38.98 10.22 10.12
C SER A 573 -39.06 8.83 9.49
N PHE A 574 -37.91 8.24 9.17
CA PHE A 574 -37.85 6.88 8.65
C PHE A 574 -38.17 5.86 9.75
N ILE A 575 -37.62 6.03 10.95
CA ILE A 575 -37.93 5.15 12.09
C ILE A 575 -39.43 5.17 12.42
N GLU A 576 -40.08 6.33 12.34
CA GLU A 576 -41.53 6.42 12.52
C GLU A 576 -42.30 5.71 11.39
N SER A 577 -41.83 5.80 10.13
CA SER A 577 -42.40 5.04 9.01
C SER A 577 -42.27 3.52 9.22
N VAL A 578 -41.14 3.06 9.75
CA VAL A 578 -40.93 1.65 10.13
C VAL A 578 -41.94 1.22 11.19
N LYS A 579 -42.16 2.04 12.23
CA LYS A 579 -43.16 1.76 13.28
C LYS A 579 -44.57 1.64 12.71
N GLN A 580 -44.95 2.52 11.79
CA GLN A 580 -46.26 2.48 11.13
C GLN A 580 -46.44 1.23 10.27
N CYS A 581 -45.35 0.66 9.74
CA CYS A 581 -45.37 -0.59 8.97
C CYS A 581 -45.39 -1.85 9.85
N LEU A 582 -45.12 -1.75 11.16
CA LEU A 582 -45.15 -2.87 12.08
C LEU A 582 -46.57 -3.14 12.60
N SER A 583 -46.89 -4.43 12.76
CA SER A 583 -48.10 -4.84 13.49
C SER A 583 -47.99 -4.47 14.98
N PRO A 584 -49.09 -4.42 15.74
CA PRO A 584 -49.06 -4.02 17.16
C PRO A 584 -48.07 -4.79 18.03
N TYR A 585 -47.85 -6.07 17.71
CA TYR A 585 -46.89 -6.93 18.40
C TYR A 585 -45.59 -7.14 17.62
N GLY A 586 -45.48 -6.56 16.42
CA GLY A 586 -44.30 -6.70 15.57
C GLY A 586 -43.07 -6.04 16.16
N PHE A 587 -41.91 -6.30 15.55
CA PHE A 587 -40.64 -5.77 16.02
C PHE A 587 -39.66 -5.52 14.87
N LEU A 588 -38.75 -4.59 15.11
CA LEU A 588 -37.61 -4.31 14.25
C LEU A 588 -36.39 -5.09 14.75
N LEU A 589 -35.67 -5.72 13.82
CA LEU A 589 -34.30 -6.19 14.02
C LEU A 589 -33.38 -5.38 13.11
N MET A 590 -32.39 -4.72 13.69
CA MET A 590 -31.45 -3.90 12.95
C MET A 590 -30.02 -4.40 13.17
N ASN A 591 -29.31 -4.66 12.07
CA ASN A 591 -27.87 -4.87 12.11
C ASN A 591 -27.17 -3.51 12.27
N LEU A 592 -26.46 -3.31 13.39
CA LEU A 592 -25.73 -2.09 13.68
C LEU A 592 -24.22 -2.37 13.64
N VAL A 593 -23.49 -1.65 12.79
CA VAL A 593 -22.02 -1.64 12.73
C VAL A 593 -21.55 -0.21 12.90
N CYS A 594 -21.22 0.16 14.14
CA CYS A 594 -20.74 1.50 14.50
C CYS A 594 -19.50 1.37 15.39
N ARG A 595 -18.34 1.86 14.90
CA ARG A 595 -17.07 1.82 15.66
C ARG A 595 -16.92 3.01 16.62
N ASP A 596 -17.66 4.07 16.39
CA ASP A 596 -17.71 5.26 17.24
C ASP A 596 -18.70 5.04 18.38
N GLU A 597 -18.19 4.91 19.61
CA GLU A 597 -19.02 4.68 20.81
C GLU A 597 -19.90 5.88 21.16
N VAL A 598 -19.47 7.12 20.88
CA VAL A 598 -20.28 8.33 21.12
C VAL A 598 -21.50 8.30 20.21
N ARG A 599 -21.27 8.00 18.93
CA ARG A 599 -22.33 7.89 17.95
C ARG A 599 -23.25 6.71 18.21
N ARG A 600 -22.70 5.54 18.57
CA ARG A 600 -23.47 4.37 18.99
C ARG A 600 -24.42 4.71 20.14
N LYS A 601 -23.93 5.44 21.15
CA LYS A 601 -24.76 5.87 22.28
C LYS A 601 -25.93 6.77 21.82
N ALA A 602 -25.65 7.75 20.95
CA ALA A 602 -26.70 8.62 20.41
C ALA A 602 -27.78 7.85 19.62
N ILE A 603 -27.37 6.84 18.84
CA ILE A 603 -28.32 5.97 18.11
C ILE A 603 -29.21 5.20 19.09
N MET A 604 -28.63 4.61 20.13
CA MET A 604 -29.40 3.88 21.15
C MET A 604 -30.38 4.78 21.90
N GLU A 605 -29.98 6.03 22.22
CA GLU A 605 -30.86 7.03 22.84
C GLU A 605 -32.06 7.37 21.93
N MET A 606 -31.82 7.67 20.65
CA MET A 606 -32.89 7.94 19.68
C MET A 606 -33.86 6.76 19.52
N LEU A 607 -33.35 5.52 19.50
CA LEU A 607 -34.20 4.33 19.44
C LEU A 607 -35.04 4.17 20.70
N HIS A 608 -34.48 4.45 21.88
CA HIS A 608 -35.21 4.43 23.15
C HIS A 608 -36.30 5.51 23.24
N GLU A 609 -36.11 6.66 22.59
CA GLU A 609 -37.14 7.69 22.47
C GLU A 609 -38.27 7.25 21.53
N SER A 610 -37.95 6.44 20.51
CA SER A 610 -38.89 6.03 19.46
C SER A 610 -39.67 4.75 19.78
N PHE A 611 -39.08 3.81 20.53
CA PHE A 611 -39.61 2.48 20.81
C PHE A 611 -39.73 2.20 22.32
N ALA A 612 -40.77 1.47 22.71
CA ALA A 612 -41.04 1.14 24.11
C ALA A 612 -39.98 0.19 24.72
N ILE A 613 -39.43 -0.73 23.92
CA ILE A 613 -38.38 -1.65 24.33
C ILE A 613 -37.29 -1.65 23.27
N VAL A 614 -36.04 -1.43 23.68
CA VAL A 614 -34.85 -1.54 22.83
C VAL A 614 -33.81 -2.40 23.55
N GLN A 615 -33.27 -3.39 22.85
CA GLN A 615 -32.27 -4.32 23.38
C GLN A 615 -31.20 -4.58 22.32
N GLY A 616 -29.93 -4.55 22.71
CA GLY A 616 -28.80 -4.88 21.84
C GLY A 616 -28.16 -6.21 22.21
N ARG A 617 -27.86 -7.04 21.21
CA ARG A 617 -27.04 -8.26 21.35
C ARG A 617 -25.76 -8.10 20.53
N LYS A 618 -24.62 -7.95 21.21
CA LYS A 618 -23.30 -7.91 20.56
C LYS A 618 -22.87 -9.30 20.10
N ILE A 619 -22.21 -9.37 18.96
CA ILE A 619 -21.69 -10.63 18.40
C ILE A 619 -20.24 -10.79 18.79
N LYS A 620 -19.89 -11.95 19.35
CA LYS A 620 -18.53 -12.21 19.82
C LYS A 620 -17.56 -12.28 18.63
N GLY A 621 -16.55 -11.40 18.61
CA GLY A 621 -15.52 -11.39 17.57
C GLY A 621 -15.88 -10.58 16.32
N GLU A 622 -17.07 -9.97 16.27
CA GLU A 622 -17.50 -9.08 15.19
C GLU A 622 -17.83 -7.69 15.73
N VAL A 623 -17.84 -6.68 14.85
CA VAL A 623 -18.25 -5.32 15.20
C VAL A 623 -19.79 -5.20 15.22
N ASN A 624 -20.49 -6.16 14.62
CA ASN A 624 -21.93 -6.20 14.51
C ASN A 624 -22.63 -6.32 15.87
N GLU A 625 -23.70 -5.54 16.05
CA GLU A 625 -24.63 -5.61 17.16
C GLU A 625 -26.05 -5.69 16.59
N ILE A 626 -26.83 -6.69 16.98
CA ILE A 626 -28.23 -6.80 16.57
C ILE A 626 -29.09 -6.04 17.57
N ILE A 627 -29.79 -5.01 17.10
CA ILE A 627 -30.70 -4.19 17.90
C ILE A 627 -32.13 -4.65 17.64
N ARG A 628 -32.83 -5.04 18.71
CA ARG A 628 -34.25 -5.39 18.71
C ARG A 628 -35.07 -4.24 19.28
N CYS A 629 -36.06 -3.76 18.53
CA CYS A 629 -36.95 -2.70 18.97
C CYS A 629 -38.43 -3.12 18.88
N HIS A 630 -39.19 -2.91 19.96
CA HIS A 630 -40.64 -3.12 20.00
C HIS A 630 -41.40 -1.80 20.13
N PRO A 631 -42.46 -1.56 19.32
CA PRO A 631 -43.26 -0.35 19.41
C PRO A 631 -44.13 -0.32 20.67
N GLN A 632 -44.49 -1.49 21.23
CA GLN A 632 -45.32 -1.64 22.43
C GLN A 632 -44.66 -2.59 23.44
N ALA A 633 -45.02 -2.47 24.72
CA ALA A 633 -44.55 -3.38 25.75
C ALA A 633 -45.15 -4.79 25.57
N LEU A 634 -44.32 -5.84 25.64
CA LEU A 634 -44.77 -7.22 25.52
C LEU A 634 -45.60 -7.62 26.76
N THR A 635 -46.89 -7.91 26.58
CA THR A 635 -47.70 -8.52 27.64
C THR A 635 -47.33 -9.99 27.77
N ALA A 636 -46.83 -10.41 28.93
CA ALA A 636 -46.53 -11.82 29.17
C ALA A 636 -47.83 -12.65 29.10
N SER A 637 -47.86 -13.62 28.18
CA SER A 637 -48.90 -14.66 28.14
C SER A 637 -49.02 -15.34 29.51
N SER A 638 -50.24 -15.38 30.03
CA SER A 638 -50.60 -15.85 31.38
C SER A 638 -50.37 -17.35 31.65
N LYS A 639 -49.69 -18.09 30.76
CA LYS A 639 -49.42 -19.53 30.93
C LYS A 639 -48.05 -19.88 31.50
N ALA A 640 -47.11 -18.94 31.63
CA ALA A 640 -45.79 -19.22 32.24
C ALA A 640 -45.81 -19.25 33.79
N LYS A 641 -46.91 -18.83 34.44
CA LYS A 641 -47.02 -18.86 35.90
C LYS A 641 -47.52 -20.20 36.48
N ASP A 642 -48.11 -21.08 35.66
CA ASP A 642 -48.65 -22.36 36.14
C ASP A 642 -47.64 -23.51 36.11
N SER A 643 -46.56 -23.42 35.33
CA SER A 643 -45.46 -24.41 35.37
C SER A 643 -44.54 -24.21 36.58
N ALA A 644 -44.36 -22.98 37.06
CA ALA A 644 -43.52 -22.68 38.22
C ALA A 644 -44.19 -23.01 39.58
N LYS A 645 -45.51 -23.24 39.62
CA LYS A 645 -46.23 -23.62 40.86
C LYS A 645 -46.38 -25.13 41.06
N LYS A 646 -46.09 -25.96 40.06
CA LYS A 646 -46.15 -27.43 40.19
C LYS A 646 -44.80 -28.10 40.46
N SER A 647 -43.68 -27.39 40.34
CA SER A 647 -42.34 -27.93 40.63
C SER A 647 -41.81 -27.59 42.04
N SER A 648 -42.61 -26.95 42.90
CA SER A 648 -42.26 -26.66 44.30
C SER A 648 -42.94 -27.56 45.34
N LYS A 649 -43.64 -28.61 44.88
CA LYS A 649 -44.12 -29.73 45.71
C LYS A 649 -44.02 -31.04 44.94
N ASN A 650 -42.80 -31.60 44.89
CA ASN A 650 -42.46 -33.02 45.09
C ASN A 650 -41.02 -33.30 44.65
#